data_AF-A0A0M0JHZ9-F1
#
_entry.id   AF-A0A0M0JHZ9-F1
#
_cell.length_a   1.000
_cell.length_b   1.000
_cell.length_c   1.000
_cell.angle_alpha   90.00
_cell.angle_beta   90.00
_cell.angle_gamma   90.00
#
_symmetry.space_group_name_H-M   'P 1'
#
loop_
_entity.id
_entity.type
_entity.pdbx_description
1 polymer ?
#
loop_
_entity_poly.entity_id
_entity_poly.type
_entity_poly.pdbx_seq_one_letter_code
_entity_poly.pdbx_strand_id
1 'polypeptide(L)'
;MAKILHDFKLRSSSEIRSTTGGNLLRDGADEFKKMLEQVDGGVLFIDEVYQLDPKNNKDGADIMNLLLTFAEDKRGECSVVLAGYRDEVETLLSFNPGLASRFPNTWVFEDYLEPELRAIYHKMMSDRKMVASPSVASIVASRLAYGAGQRGFGNARAVRNQIEQAIKRQEERLSMLIDGGETPSAEMATTISREDALGAKPVLDNSPELKELETLTGLDEVKAKVRELMHLQLGNWEREARGEKPLYVPLHRIFYGKPGTGKTTVAKLFGRLLKRFGFLSNGEVVVKGPSDFLGSAVGESERKTVELLEACRGKVLLIDECYGLNPKRSSNSFCANVVDTIVQKVQGTPGEDIAIIMCGYEDDVNALLRDANPGLARRFRPEDAFLFADYTDPQLVHILREKVRSAGLSITLPTAEDAVAIIARERMKPNFGNAGSVDNALTRAKERMQSRLTKTLAAERAAADLGEAPPGGTRVNQSLLLPEDFDKNPADFSKVRVALDDLVDVDFIHEYFDELEASLSLAKEEERDARGMLGHLAFCGAPGVGKATLACRFGSILKNVGLLPSDNVVKMSGRTMQDRYLGGTQAKVTEIVKSALGGVLFIDDAGGMAPESGAGAGASYNKEVDVDENQETARACGVRAMPTFQAFVKKVKMYERAPVVRTTTNVLTRTVREKKGGGEEAGDGDEEAKGDGEDLWVSDAMMGSGWHGELDDIEQMMTGKRDWPQGTKDFLKQKYGVDDAGVGEMLKKQGSNVQQLTKLREAKERARRAKERSDAIPATESTSLVKYCTACGRPDCDFAPITIKVRNKGKGKK
;
A
#
# COMPACT_ATOMS: atom_id res chain seq x y z
N MET A 1 31.12 44.93 -17.43
CA MET A 1 30.93 45.42 -18.80
C MET A 1 31.05 46.94 -18.91
N ALA A 2 30.29 47.75 -18.16
CA ALA A 2 30.31 49.23 -18.27
C ALA A 2 31.71 49.87 -18.32
N LYS A 3 32.58 49.56 -17.34
CA LYS A 3 34.00 49.99 -17.35
C LYS A 3 34.72 49.67 -18.66
N ILE A 4 34.62 48.43 -19.16
CA ILE A 4 35.24 48.01 -20.43
C ILE A 4 34.72 48.87 -21.60
N LEU A 5 33.41 49.07 -21.71
CA LEU A 5 32.83 49.88 -22.80
C LEU A 5 33.29 51.35 -22.72
N HIS A 6 33.42 51.90 -21.52
CA HIS A 6 33.95 53.24 -21.28
C HIS A 6 35.45 53.34 -21.63
N ASP A 7 36.26 52.38 -21.18
CA ASP A 7 37.72 52.38 -21.39
C ASP A 7 38.07 52.23 -22.88
N PHE A 8 37.27 51.49 -23.64
CA PHE A 8 37.33 51.41 -25.11
C PHE A 8 36.64 52.59 -25.83
N LYS A 9 36.16 53.61 -25.10
CA LYS A 9 35.45 54.80 -25.61
C LYS A 9 34.20 54.50 -26.44
N LEU A 10 33.61 53.33 -26.22
CA LEU A 10 32.31 52.94 -26.78
C LEU A 10 31.15 53.55 -25.97
N ARG A 11 31.38 53.95 -24.73
CA ARG A 11 30.39 54.57 -23.83
C ARG A 11 31.00 55.78 -23.12
N SER A 12 30.21 56.81 -22.86
CA SER A 12 30.69 58.04 -22.19
C SER A 12 30.69 57.92 -20.67
N SER A 13 29.99 56.93 -20.10
CA SER A 13 29.99 56.63 -18.66
C SER A 13 30.40 55.19 -18.38
N SER A 14 31.11 54.99 -17.26
CA SER A 14 31.44 53.66 -16.72
C SER A 14 30.40 53.14 -15.71
N GLU A 15 29.34 53.89 -15.46
CA GLU A 15 28.27 53.54 -14.52
C GLU A 15 27.36 52.42 -15.05
N ILE A 16 26.77 51.69 -14.11
CA ILE A 16 25.77 50.66 -14.35
C ILE A 16 24.55 50.91 -13.46
N ARG A 17 23.37 50.98 -14.08
CA ARG A 17 22.07 51.02 -13.41
C ARG A 17 21.47 49.62 -13.46
N SER A 18 21.26 49.00 -12.31
CA SER A 18 20.74 47.63 -12.19
C SER A 18 19.35 47.59 -11.57
N THR A 19 18.44 46.82 -12.16
CA THR A 19 17.10 46.53 -11.62
C THR A 19 16.69 45.09 -11.96
N THR A 20 15.50 44.66 -11.53
CA THR A 20 14.93 43.33 -11.84
C THR A 20 13.51 43.46 -12.40
N GLY A 21 13.05 42.48 -13.18
CA GLY A 21 11.67 42.47 -13.70
C GLY A 21 10.61 42.64 -12.60
N GLY A 22 10.74 41.93 -11.48
CA GLY A 22 9.83 42.04 -10.34
C GLY A 22 9.88 43.39 -9.61
N ASN A 23 11.06 44.04 -9.51
CA ASN A 23 11.13 45.41 -8.98
C ASN A 23 10.43 46.39 -9.92
N LEU A 24 10.64 46.26 -11.24
CA LEU A 24 9.97 47.11 -12.23
C LEU A 24 8.44 46.97 -12.18
N LEU A 25 7.91 45.75 -12.02
CA LEU A 25 6.47 45.55 -11.83
C LEU A 25 5.93 46.18 -10.54
N ARG A 26 6.68 46.09 -9.43
CA ARG A 26 6.27 46.66 -8.14
C ARG A 26 6.30 48.19 -8.15
N ASP A 27 7.34 48.78 -8.75
CA ASP A 27 7.62 50.21 -8.69
C ASP A 27 6.91 50.97 -9.84
N GLY A 28 6.56 50.27 -10.92
CA GLY A 28 5.68 50.74 -11.99
C GLY A 28 6.35 51.52 -13.12
N ALA A 29 5.60 51.70 -14.21
CA ALA A 29 6.09 52.30 -15.45
C ALA A 29 6.61 53.75 -15.31
N ASP A 30 6.02 54.55 -14.42
CA ASP A 30 6.42 55.95 -14.24
C ASP A 30 7.72 56.10 -13.42
N GLU A 31 7.97 55.23 -12.45
CA GLU A 31 9.26 55.21 -11.75
C GLU A 31 10.36 54.66 -12.66
N PHE A 32 10.01 53.70 -13.53
CA PHE A 32 10.94 53.23 -14.55
C PHE A 32 11.36 54.32 -15.54
N LYS A 33 10.46 55.21 -15.99
CA LYS A 33 10.83 56.39 -16.82
C LYS A 33 11.90 57.25 -16.14
N LYS A 34 11.71 57.60 -14.87
CA LYS A 34 12.69 58.38 -14.09
C LYS A 34 14.03 57.64 -13.96
N MET A 35 14.00 56.31 -13.84
CA MET A 35 15.21 55.50 -13.84
C MET A 35 15.94 55.56 -15.19
N LEU A 36 15.21 55.50 -16.31
CA LEU A 36 15.76 55.60 -17.67
C LEU A 36 16.39 56.97 -17.96
N GLU A 37 15.76 58.06 -17.52
CA GLU A 37 16.31 59.42 -17.59
C GLU A 37 17.66 59.56 -16.87
N GLN A 38 17.93 58.70 -15.88
CA GLN A 38 19.17 58.69 -15.09
C GLN A 38 20.25 57.72 -15.66
N VAL A 39 19.99 57.07 -16.81
CA VAL A 39 20.99 56.25 -17.52
C VAL A 39 21.69 57.12 -18.58
N ASP A 40 22.62 57.97 -18.15
CA ASP A 40 23.41 58.81 -19.06
C ASP A 40 24.68 58.08 -19.51
N GLY A 41 24.77 57.78 -20.81
CA GLY A 41 25.99 57.30 -21.48
C GLY A 41 26.53 55.93 -21.02
N GLY A 42 25.83 55.22 -20.14
CA GLY A 42 26.31 54.04 -19.42
C GLY A 42 25.61 52.73 -19.80
N VAL A 43 25.44 51.85 -18.82
CA VAL A 43 24.79 50.54 -18.99
C VAL A 43 23.54 50.40 -18.11
N LEU A 44 22.41 50.08 -18.72
CA LEU A 44 21.21 49.57 -18.04
C LEU A 44 21.25 48.05 -18.00
N PHE A 45 21.11 47.46 -16.81
CA PHE A 45 21.05 46.02 -16.58
C PHE A 45 19.72 45.65 -15.93
N ILE A 46 18.98 44.74 -16.55
CA ILE A 46 17.69 44.24 -16.06
C ILE A 46 17.82 42.73 -15.88
N ASP A 47 17.81 42.28 -14.63
CA ASP A 47 17.82 40.86 -14.28
C ASP A 47 16.40 40.29 -14.25
N GLU A 48 16.30 38.97 -14.44
CA GLU A 48 15.04 38.21 -14.49
C GLU A 48 13.95 38.89 -15.36
N VAL A 49 14.33 39.42 -16.54
CA VAL A 49 13.46 40.28 -17.39
C VAL A 49 12.15 39.60 -17.79
N TYR A 50 12.14 38.27 -17.88
CA TYR A 50 10.98 37.46 -18.21
C TYR A 50 9.83 37.61 -17.21
N GLN A 51 10.11 38.03 -15.96
CA GLN A 51 9.08 38.29 -14.94
C GLN A 51 8.09 39.37 -15.35
N LEU A 52 8.45 40.24 -16.31
CA LEU A 52 7.53 41.23 -16.86
C LEU A 52 6.34 40.57 -17.58
N ASP A 53 6.48 39.35 -18.11
CA ASP A 53 5.43 38.57 -18.82
C ASP A 53 4.43 39.45 -19.63
N PRO A 54 4.90 40.15 -20.68
CA PRO A 54 4.07 41.11 -21.44
C PRO A 54 2.91 40.44 -22.20
N LYS A 55 2.82 39.11 -22.19
CA LYS A 55 1.71 38.35 -22.77
C LYS A 55 0.50 38.30 -21.84
N ASN A 56 0.72 38.16 -20.52
CA ASN A 56 -0.34 37.99 -19.53
C ASN A 56 -0.45 39.18 -18.56
N ASN A 57 0.56 40.04 -18.49
CA ASN A 57 0.62 41.20 -17.60
C ASN A 57 0.69 42.52 -18.40
N LYS A 58 -0.32 43.38 -18.22
CA LYS A 58 -0.40 44.67 -18.90
C LYS A 58 0.69 45.65 -18.44
N ASP A 59 0.94 45.74 -17.15
CA ASP A 59 1.93 46.68 -16.59
C ASP A 59 3.35 46.31 -17.08
N GLY A 60 3.62 45.01 -17.20
CA GLY A 60 4.84 44.50 -17.79
C GLY A 60 4.97 44.74 -19.30
N ALA A 61 3.86 44.72 -20.04
CA ALA A 61 3.83 45.14 -21.45
C ALA A 61 4.13 46.65 -21.60
N ASP A 62 3.57 47.50 -20.74
CA ASP A 62 3.83 48.94 -20.74
C ASP A 62 5.30 49.26 -20.37
N ILE A 63 5.87 48.57 -19.37
CA ILE A 63 7.30 48.64 -19.03
C ILE A 63 8.19 48.15 -20.18
N MET A 64 7.83 47.05 -20.85
CA MET A 64 8.56 46.52 -22.01
C MET A 64 8.55 47.50 -23.19
N ASN A 65 7.43 48.19 -23.43
CA ASN A 65 7.34 49.22 -24.47
C ASN A 65 8.26 50.42 -24.16
N LEU A 66 8.33 50.87 -22.90
CA LEU A 66 9.26 51.93 -22.49
C LEU A 66 10.73 51.52 -22.66
N LEU A 67 11.07 50.28 -22.28
CA LEU A 67 12.40 49.70 -22.47
C LEU A 67 12.79 49.64 -23.96
N LEU A 68 11.86 49.25 -24.83
CA LEU A 68 12.04 49.21 -26.28
C LEU A 68 12.25 50.60 -26.89
N THR A 69 11.44 51.58 -26.49
CA THR A 69 11.58 52.98 -26.91
C THR A 69 12.94 53.53 -26.51
N PHE A 70 13.33 53.37 -25.24
CA PHE A 70 14.65 53.79 -24.75
C PHE A 70 15.81 53.09 -25.48
N ALA A 71 15.70 51.80 -25.75
CA ALA A 71 16.74 51.04 -26.47
C ALA A 71 16.94 51.50 -27.92
N GLU A 72 15.91 52.08 -28.57
CA GLU A 72 16.06 52.73 -29.88
C GLU A 72 16.54 54.18 -29.75
N ASP A 73 15.91 54.99 -28.89
CA ASP A 73 16.21 56.42 -28.77
C ASP A 73 17.62 56.68 -28.23
N LYS A 74 18.12 55.81 -27.35
CA LYS A 74 19.49 55.86 -26.79
C LYS A 74 20.46 54.90 -27.49
N ARG A 75 20.12 54.45 -28.70
CA ARG A 75 20.98 53.57 -29.50
C ARG A 75 22.29 54.26 -29.86
N GLY A 76 23.38 53.71 -29.35
CA GLY A 76 24.73 54.26 -29.54
C GLY A 76 25.22 55.07 -28.35
N GLU A 77 24.33 55.71 -27.58
CA GLU A 77 24.66 56.40 -26.33
C GLU A 77 24.75 55.44 -25.14
N CYS A 78 23.75 54.57 -24.96
CA CYS A 78 23.63 53.66 -23.83
C CYS A 78 23.64 52.19 -24.27
N SER A 79 23.99 51.28 -23.37
CA SER A 79 23.84 49.83 -23.58
C SER A 79 22.77 49.26 -22.67
N VAL A 80 21.85 48.49 -23.23
CA VAL A 80 20.84 47.75 -22.46
C VAL A 80 21.24 46.27 -22.42
N VAL A 81 21.15 45.66 -21.25
CA VAL A 81 21.52 44.28 -20.99
C VAL A 81 20.37 43.60 -20.27
N LEU A 82 19.86 42.52 -20.86
CA LEU A 82 18.77 41.72 -20.30
C LEU A 82 19.33 40.38 -19.85
N ALA A 83 18.97 39.95 -18.64
CA ALA A 83 19.34 38.64 -18.09
C ALA A 83 18.09 37.86 -17.63
N GLY A 84 18.22 36.54 -17.62
CA GLY A 84 17.15 35.58 -17.31
C GLY A 84 17.51 34.18 -17.79
N TYR A 85 16.63 33.21 -17.56
CA TYR A 85 16.84 31.85 -18.06
C TYR A 85 16.68 31.78 -19.58
N ARG A 86 17.48 30.92 -20.23
CA ARG A 86 17.55 30.78 -21.69
C ARG A 86 16.19 30.72 -22.36
N ASP A 87 15.40 29.69 -22.05
CA ASP A 87 14.09 29.44 -22.68
C ASP A 87 13.12 30.62 -22.49
N GLU A 88 13.21 31.30 -21.35
CA GLU A 88 12.32 32.39 -20.97
C GLU A 88 12.70 33.70 -21.68
N VAL A 89 14.00 33.96 -21.86
CA VAL A 89 14.50 35.09 -22.66
C VAL A 89 14.29 34.84 -24.16
N GLU A 90 14.52 33.61 -24.66
CA GLU A 90 14.20 33.23 -26.04
C GLU A 90 12.70 33.40 -26.32
N THR A 91 11.82 32.96 -25.39
CA THR A 91 10.37 33.18 -25.47
C THR A 91 10.04 34.67 -25.48
N LEU A 92 10.64 35.47 -24.59
CA LEU A 92 10.40 36.91 -24.53
C LEU A 92 10.82 37.63 -25.82
N LEU A 93 11.98 37.30 -26.39
CA LEU A 93 12.46 37.89 -27.64
C LEU A 93 11.60 37.48 -28.84
N SER A 94 10.99 36.28 -28.81
CA SER A 94 10.07 35.82 -29.86
C SER A 94 8.72 36.55 -29.89
N PHE A 95 8.34 37.25 -28.81
CA PHE A 95 7.05 37.91 -28.66
C PHE A 95 6.80 39.02 -29.69
N ASN A 96 7.85 39.72 -30.12
CA ASN A 96 7.76 40.79 -31.12
C ASN A 96 9.04 40.79 -31.98
N PRO A 97 8.95 40.77 -33.33
CA PRO A 97 10.13 40.91 -34.20
C PRO A 97 11.01 42.14 -33.90
N GLY A 98 10.40 43.19 -33.33
CA GLY A 98 11.08 44.38 -32.86
C GLY A 98 11.95 44.20 -31.61
N LEU A 99 11.76 43.15 -30.80
CA LEU A 99 12.66 42.78 -29.71
C LEU A 99 13.92 42.11 -30.25
N ALA A 100 13.75 41.06 -31.06
CA ALA A 100 14.85 40.34 -31.68
C ALA A 100 15.77 41.25 -32.53
N SER A 101 15.24 42.26 -33.22
CA SER A 101 16.05 43.20 -34.00
C SER A 101 16.83 44.21 -33.15
N ARG A 102 16.39 44.50 -31.93
CA ARG A 102 17.04 45.44 -30.99
C ARG A 102 18.05 44.75 -30.07
N PHE A 103 17.88 43.46 -29.84
CA PHE A 103 18.80 42.60 -29.09
C PHE A 103 19.42 41.49 -29.98
N PRO A 104 20.16 41.84 -31.05
CA PRO A 104 20.69 40.85 -32.00
C PRO A 104 21.82 39.98 -31.43
N ASN A 105 22.41 40.38 -30.30
CA ASN A 105 23.53 39.69 -29.67
C ASN A 105 23.03 38.93 -28.43
N THR A 106 22.77 37.64 -28.56
CA THR A 106 22.42 36.75 -27.44
C THR A 106 23.62 35.90 -27.07
N TRP A 107 23.99 35.87 -25.79
CA TRP A 107 25.06 35.02 -25.26
C TRP A 107 24.47 34.01 -24.28
N VAL A 108 24.68 32.72 -24.54
CA VAL A 108 24.29 31.64 -23.64
C VAL A 108 25.50 31.32 -22.74
N PHE A 109 25.27 31.36 -21.43
CA PHE A 109 26.21 30.84 -20.44
C PHE A 109 25.77 29.42 -20.11
N GLU A 110 26.62 28.45 -20.43
CA GLU A 110 26.41 27.04 -20.07
C GLU A 110 26.66 26.83 -18.56
N ASP A 111 26.09 25.77 -18.01
CA ASP A 111 26.33 25.38 -16.61
C ASP A 111 27.79 24.96 -16.39
N TYR A 112 28.34 25.31 -15.22
CA TYR A 112 29.71 24.95 -14.86
C TYR A 112 29.90 23.44 -14.76
N LEU A 113 30.95 22.94 -15.40
CA LEU A 113 31.37 21.54 -15.29
C LEU A 113 31.95 21.24 -13.91
N GLU A 114 31.99 19.96 -13.52
CA GLU A 114 32.56 19.52 -12.23
C GLU A 114 33.95 20.13 -11.91
N PRO A 115 34.94 20.18 -12.84
CA PRO A 115 36.24 20.79 -12.55
C PRO A 115 36.15 22.29 -12.24
N GLU A 116 35.19 22.99 -12.84
CA GLU A 116 34.97 24.43 -12.68
C GLU A 116 34.22 24.71 -11.37
N LEU A 117 33.18 23.94 -11.06
CA LEU A 117 32.50 23.96 -9.75
C LEU A 117 33.51 23.71 -8.61
N ARG A 118 34.44 22.78 -8.79
CA ARG A 118 35.54 22.52 -7.84
C ARG A 118 36.50 23.70 -7.70
N ALA A 119 36.86 24.36 -8.80
CA ALA A 119 37.71 25.55 -8.77
C ALA A 119 37.01 26.74 -8.06
N ILE A 120 35.71 26.93 -8.32
CA ILE A 120 34.87 27.92 -7.63
C ILE A 120 34.78 27.60 -6.13
N TYR A 121 34.58 26.33 -5.75
CA TYR A 121 34.56 25.88 -4.37
C TYR A 121 35.87 26.19 -3.65
N HIS A 122 37.02 25.81 -4.22
CA HIS A 122 38.34 26.12 -3.66
C HIS A 122 38.56 27.63 -3.49
N LYS A 123 38.16 28.45 -4.47
CA LYS A 123 38.27 29.90 -4.38
C LYS A 123 37.41 30.45 -3.24
N MET A 124 36.13 30.08 -3.17
CA MET A 124 35.22 30.55 -2.12
C MET A 124 35.64 30.11 -0.71
N MET A 125 36.23 28.91 -0.58
CA MET A 125 36.83 28.43 0.68
C MET A 125 38.06 29.26 1.06
N SER A 126 38.97 29.51 0.11
CA SER A 126 40.16 30.35 0.32
C SER A 126 39.81 31.79 0.70
N ASP A 127 38.81 32.40 0.05
CA ASP A 127 38.32 33.75 0.36
C ASP A 127 37.78 33.84 1.81
N ARG A 128 37.22 32.73 2.33
CA ARG A 128 36.76 32.58 3.73
C ARG A 128 37.86 32.11 4.71
N LYS A 129 39.10 31.90 4.25
CA LYS A 129 40.23 31.31 5.01
C LYS A 129 39.93 29.91 5.58
N MET A 130 39.08 29.15 4.89
CA MET A 130 38.74 27.77 5.25
C MET A 130 39.39 26.78 4.30
N VAL A 131 39.61 25.56 4.77
CA VAL A 131 40.18 24.46 4.00
C VAL A 131 39.26 23.24 3.98
N ALA A 132 39.40 22.44 2.95
CA ALA A 132 38.77 21.12 2.83
C ALA A 132 39.77 20.20 2.13
N SER A 133 39.73 18.90 2.44
CA SER A 133 40.61 17.95 1.76
C SER A 133 40.25 17.86 0.26
N PRO A 134 41.20 17.49 -0.62
CA PRO A 134 40.92 17.32 -2.05
C PRO A 134 39.78 16.34 -2.34
N SER A 135 39.61 15.31 -1.50
CA SER A 135 38.49 14.36 -1.63
C SER A 135 37.14 15.02 -1.31
N VAL A 136 37.05 15.84 -0.25
CA VAL A 136 35.82 16.59 0.09
C VAL A 136 35.47 17.60 -1.00
N ALA A 137 36.45 18.34 -1.51
CA ALA A 137 36.24 19.27 -2.61
C ALA A 137 35.76 18.57 -3.90
N SER A 138 36.28 17.37 -4.20
CA SER A 138 35.80 16.57 -5.34
C SER A 138 34.36 16.09 -5.09
N ILE A 139 34.07 15.50 -3.93
CA ILE A 139 32.72 15.03 -3.55
C ILE A 139 31.68 16.15 -3.69
N VAL A 140 31.97 17.35 -3.19
CA VAL A 140 31.07 18.51 -3.32
C VAL A 140 30.87 18.89 -4.79
N ALA A 141 31.93 18.91 -5.58
CA ALA A 141 31.85 19.25 -7.00
C ALA A 141 31.04 18.21 -7.80
N SER A 142 31.30 16.91 -7.62
CA SER A 142 30.54 15.84 -8.28
C SER A 142 29.06 15.89 -7.89
N ARG A 143 28.77 16.13 -6.60
CA ARG A 143 27.40 16.28 -6.07
C ARG A 143 26.64 17.44 -6.73
N LEU A 144 27.29 18.59 -6.86
CA LEU A 144 26.70 19.77 -7.50
C LEU A 144 26.56 19.58 -9.02
N ALA A 145 27.51 18.93 -9.68
CA ALA A 145 27.47 18.65 -11.11
C ALA A 145 26.27 17.77 -11.54
N TYR A 146 25.67 16.99 -10.63
CA TYR A 146 24.44 16.25 -10.93
C TYR A 146 23.22 17.14 -11.21
N GLY A 147 23.25 18.40 -10.79
CA GLY A 147 22.22 19.40 -11.10
C GLY A 147 22.43 20.14 -12.42
N ALA A 148 23.61 20.02 -13.06
CA ALA A 148 23.87 20.68 -14.34
C ALA A 148 22.91 20.16 -15.44
N GLY A 149 22.39 21.08 -16.25
CA GLY A 149 21.34 20.83 -17.24
C GLY A 149 19.92 20.74 -16.65
N GLN A 150 19.74 20.87 -15.33
CA GLN A 150 18.41 20.96 -14.72
C GLN A 150 17.94 22.43 -14.65
N ARG A 151 16.65 22.66 -14.93
CA ARG A 151 16.06 24.01 -14.86
C ARG A 151 16.19 24.59 -13.44
N GLY A 152 16.80 25.76 -13.35
CA GLY A 152 17.04 26.44 -12.06
C GLY A 152 18.31 26.00 -11.33
N PHE A 153 19.25 25.30 -11.99
CA PHE A 153 20.52 24.96 -11.38
C PHE A 153 21.31 26.21 -10.93
N GLY A 154 21.63 26.26 -9.64
CA GLY A 154 22.19 27.46 -9.01
C GLY A 154 23.66 27.75 -9.37
N ASN A 155 24.39 26.86 -10.05
CA ASN A 155 25.79 27.08 -10.43
C ASN A 155 26.65 27.55 -9.23
N ALA A 156 27.36 28.67 -9.34
CA ALA A 156 28.16 29.24 -8.24
C ALA A 156 27.33 29.61 -6.99
N ARG A 157 26.02 29.87 -7.11
CA ARG A 157 25.11 30.03 -5.96
C ARG A 157 24.88 28.69 -5.25
N ALA A 158 24.80 27.58 -5.98
CA ALA A 158 24.71 26.25 -5.37
C ALA A 158 26.00 25.88 -4.62
N VAL A 159 27.18 26.23 -5.17
CA VAL A 159 28.48 26.11 -4.46
C VAL A 159 28.47 26.90 -3.16
N ARG A 160 28.03 28.17 -3.20
CA ARG A 160 27.92 29.03 -2.01
C ARG A 160 26.98 28.42 -0.95
N ASN A 161 25.79 28.01 -1.36
CA ASN A 161 24.79 27.40 -0.47
C ASN A 161 25.36 26.13 0.20
N GLN A 162 26.12 25.31 -0.54
CA GLN A 162 26.74 24.10 0.01
C GLN A 162 27.84 24.42 1.04
N ILE A 163 28.66 25.44 0.78
CA ILE A 163 29.66 25.94 1.74
C ILE A 163 28.97 26.44 3.01
N GLU A 164 27.89 27.22 2.88
CA GLU A 164 27.15 27.76 4.02
C GLU A 164 26.45 26.66 4.85
N GLN A 165 25.91 25.61 4.21
CA GLN A 165 25.42 24.43 4.92
C GLN A 165 26.53 23.64 5.61
N ALA A 166 27.71 23.52 4.99
CA ALA A 166 28.85 22.82 5.58
C ALA A 166 29.39 23.57 6.81
N ILE A 167 29.52 24.90 6.73
CA ILE A 167 29.88 25.75 7.87
C ILE A 167 28.88 25.57 9.01
N LYS A 168 27.57 25.64 8.73
CA LYS A 168 26.54 25.46 9.78
C LYS A 168 26.63 24.10 10.50
N ARG A 169 26.89 23.02 9.75
CA ARG A 169 27.11 21.68 10.34
C ARG A 169 28.41 21.60 11.13
N GLN A 170 29.46 22.27 10.67
CA GLN A 170 30.73 22.40 11.39
C GLN A 170 30.50 23.13 12.73
N GLU A 171 29.78 24.24 12.74
CA GLU A 171 29.40 24.99 13.95
C GLU A 171 28.62 24.11 14.94
N GLU A 172 27.60 23.38 14.46
CA GLU A 172 26.82 22.43 15.26
C GLU A 172 27.71 21.32 15.87
N ARG A 173 28.61 20.73 15.06
CA ARG A 173 29.57 19.69 15.48
C ARG A 173 30.58 20.22 16.51
N LEU A 174 31.08 21.44 16.33
CA LEU A 174 32.04 22.07 17.25
C LEU A 174 31.36 22.45 18.58
N SER A 175 30.10 22.90 18.56
CA SER A 175 29.32 23.14 19.78
C SER A 175 29.19 21.87 20.61
N MET A 176 28.81 20.74 20.00
CA MET A 176 28.65 19.47 20.70
C MET A 176 29.94 18.97 21.38
N LEU A 177 31.11 19.26 20.81
CA LEU A 177 32.41 18.95 21.43
C LEU A 177 32.67 19.83 22.66
N ILE A 178 32.38 21.13 22.56
CA ILE A 178 32.51 22.09 23.67
C ILE A 178 31.57 21.72 24.82
N ASP A 179 30.31 21.38 24.51
CA ASP A 179 29.32 20.92 25.49
C ASP A 179 29.74 19.57 26.14
N GLY A 180 30.50 18.74 25.42
CA GLY A 180 31.13 17.52 25.92
C GLY A 180 32.40 17.73 26.75
N GLY A 181 32.87 18.98 26.90
CA GLY A 181 34.09 19.33 27.64
C GLY A 181 35.38 19.25 26.83
N GLU A 182 35.32 19.03 25.52
CA GLU A 182 36.48 19.06 24.62
C GLU A 182 36.73 20.48 24.09
N THR A 183 37.99 20.84 23.88
CA THR A 183 38.36 22.13 23.26
C THR A 183 38.76 21.89 21.80
N PRO A 184 37.99 22.36 20.80
CA PRO A 184 38.35 22.17 19.40
C PRO A 184 39.66 22.85 19.02
N SER A 185 40.47 22.20 18.18
CA SER A 185 41.69 22.81 17.66
C SER A 185 41.39 23.90 16.62
N ALA A 186 42.33 24.84 16.43
CA ALA A 186 42.23 25.87 15.39
C ALA A 186 42.14 25.26 13.97
N GLU A 187 42.71 24.07 13.77
CA GLU A 187 42.61 23.30 12.52
C GLU A 187 41.19 22.74 12.32
N MET A 188 40.56 22.19 13.38
CA MET A 188 39.16 21.73 13.33
C MET A 188 38.16 22.86 13.09
N ALA A 189 38.46 24.08 13.57
CA ALA A 189 37.66 25.28 13.33
C ALA A 189 37.79 25.83 11.91
N THR A 190 38.90 25.55 11.21
CA THR A 190 39.15 26.04 9.84
C THR A 190 38.97 24.98 8.76
N THR A 191 38.84 23.70 9.14
CA THR A 191 38.71 22.56 8.22
C THR A 191 37.29 22.02 8.15
N ILE A 192 36.70 22.03 6.95
CA ILE A 192 35.45 21.34 6.63
C ILE A 192 35.72 19.84 6.47
N SER A 193 35.08 19.03 7.30
CA SER A 193 35.11 17.56 7.23
C SER A 193 34.19 17.01 6.14
N ARG A 194 34.23 15.69 5.92
CA ARG A 194 33.32 15.01 4.98
C ARG A 194 31.88 15.08 5.48
N GLU A 195 31.68 14.94 6.77
CA GLU A 195 30.39 14.92 7.46
C GLU A 195 29.75 16.31 7.44
N ASP A 196 30.57 17.37 7.58
CA ASP A 196 30.12 18.75 7.37
C ASP A 196 29.65 18.95 5.91
N ALA A 197 30.46 18.53 4.93
CA ALA A 197 30.18 18.71 3.51
C ALA A 197 28.97 17.90 2.99
N LEU A 198 28.82 16.64 3.41
CA LEU A 198 27.73 15.76 2.96
C LEU A 198 26.46 15.91 3.80
N GLY A 199 26.62 16.16 5.10
CA GLY A 199 25.62 15.87 6.13
C GLY A 199 26.00 14.61 6.91
N ALA A 200 25.49 14.49 8.14
CA ALA A 200 25.70 13.30 8.97
C ALA A 200 25.22 12.02 8.27
N LYS A 201 25.94 10.91 8.47
CA LYS A 201 25.54 9.60 7.94
C LYS A 201 24.14 9.24 8.49
N PRO A 202 23.16 8.88 7.63
CA PRO A 202 21.82 8.54 8.10
C PRO A 202 21.84 7.35 9.06
N VAL A 203 21.23 7.50 10.24
CA VAL A 203 21.10 6.42 11.24
C VAL A 203 19.67 5.91 11.23
N LEU A 204 19.48 4.69 10.73
CA LEU A 204 18.17 4.06 10.57
C LEU A 204 17.60 3.61 11.91
N ASP A 205 18.32 2.71 12.59
CA ASP A 205 17.87 1.94 13.77
C ASP A 205 17.48 2.81 14.98
N ASN A 206 17.94 4.07 15.01
CA ASN A 206 17.68 5.00 16.09
C ASN A 206 16.75 6.17 15.73
N SER A 207 16.18 6.21 14.53
CA SER A 207 15.20 7.23 14.18
C SER A 207 13.88 7.04 14.97
N PRO A 208 13.39 8.06 15.70
CA PRO A 208 12.17 7.93 16.49
C PRO A 208 10.93 7.72 15.62
N GLU A 209 10.93 8.19 14.38
CA GLU A 209 9.82 8.02 13.43
C GLU A 209 9.75 6.61 12.87
N LEU A 210 10.87 5.90 12.67
CA LEU A 210 10.81 4.46 12.37
C LEU A 210 10.34 3.68 13.60
N LYS A 211 10.79 4.03 14.81
CA LYS A 211 10.29 3.40 16.06
C LYS A 211 8.78 3.60 16.24
N GLU A 212 8.27 4.81 16.00
CA GLU A 212 6.83 5.11 15.99
C GLU A 212 6.10 4.30 14.91
N LEU A 213 6.65 4.19 13.69
CA LEU A 213 6.09 3.37 12.62
C LEU A 213 6.03 1.88 12.99
N GLU A 214 7.07 1.32 13.62
CA GLU A 214 7.08 -0.08 14.08
C GLU A 214 6.02 -0.34 15.16
N THR A 215 5.74 0.64 16.05
CA THR A 215 4.66 0.50 17.05
C THR A 215 3.25 0.46 16.46
N LEU A 216 3.04 0.91 15.22
CA LEU A 216 1.73 0.80 14.57
C LEU A 216 1.38 -0.68 14.33
N THR A 217 0.14 -1.05 14.63
CA THR A 217 -0.35 -2.43 14.48
C THR A 217 -0.37 -2.85 13.00
N GLY A 218 0.18 -4.03 12.69
CA GLY A 218 0.22 -4.57 11.32
C GLY A 218 1.10 -3.73 10.39
N LEU A 219 0.59 -3.45 9.18
CA LEU A 219 1.24 -2.62 8.15
C LEU A 219 2.60 -3.16 7.66
N ASP A 220 2.82 -4.47 7.73
CA ASP A 220 4.14 -5.09 7.55
C ASP A 220 4.78 -4.82 6.18
N GLU A 221 3.98 -4.86 5.11
CA GLU A 221 4.44 -4.49 3.75
C GLU A 221 4.81 -3.00 3.65
N VAL A 222 4.02 -2.13 4.28
CA VAL A 222 4.25 -0.67 4.30
C VAL A 222 5.53 -0.36 5.07
N LYS A 223 5.72 -0.99 6.24
CA LYS A 223 6.94 -0.91 7.03
C LYS A 223 8.16 -1.38 6.23
N ALA A 224 8.05 -2.50 5.51
CA ALA A 224 9.11 -3.01 4.64
C ALA A 224 9.49 -2.02 3.53
N LYS A 225 8.52 -1.50 2.76
CA LYS A 225 8.77 -0.51 1.69
C LYS A 225 9.34 0.81 2.22
N VAL A 226 8.92 1.25 3.41
CA VAL A 226 9.51 2.43 4.06
C VAL A 226 10.96 2.16 4.45
N ARG A 227 11.27 1.02 5.09
CA ARG A 227 12.66 0.65 5.41
C ARG A 227 13.54 0.59 4.17
N GLU A 228 13.07 -0.02 3.08
CA GLU A 228 13.80 -0.08 1.80
C GLU A 228 14.17 1.32 1.28
N LEU A 229 13.22 2.26 1.27
CA LEU A 229 13.47 3.65 0.87
C LEU A 229 14.47 4.36 1.78
N MET A 230 14.45 4.10 3.09
CA MET A 230 15.42 4.70 4.01
C MET A 230 16.81 4.07 3.87
N HIS A 231 16.90 2.75 3.63
CA HIS A 231 18.16 2.05 3.33
C HIS A 231 18.80 2.54 2.03
N LEU A 232 18.00 2.89 1.01
CA LEU A 232 18.50 3.51 -0.21
C LEU A 232 19.28 4.80 0.10
N GLN A 233 18.79 5.64 1.03
CA GLN A 233 19.45 6.89 1.37
C GLN A 233 20.78 6.68 2.11
N LEU A 234 20.85 5.65 2.96
CA LEU A 234 22.12 5.21 3.56
C LEU A 234 23.13 4.80 2.47
N GLY A 235 22.69 3.99 1.50
CA GLY A 235 23.50 3.62 0.34
C GLY A 235 23.91 4.83 -0.51
N ASN A 236 23.03 5.81 -0.69
CA ASN A 236 23.32 7.06 -1.41
C ASN A 236 24.39 7.90 -0.70
N TRP A 237 24.33 8.03 0.62
CA TRP A 237 25.37 8.72 1.39
C TRP A 237 26.73 8.04 1.19
N GLU A 238 26.78 6.70 1.19
CA GLU A 238 28.01 5.94 0.97
C GLU A 238 28.51 5.99 -0.49
N ARG A 239 27.62 6.25 -1.46
CA ARG A 239 27.97 6.52 -2.86
C ARG A 239 28.53 7.93 -3.02
N GLU A 240 27.86 8.95 -2.50
CA GLU A 240 28.34 10.33 -2.50
C GLU A 240 29.69 10.45 -1.78
N ALA A 241 29.91 9.73 -0.68
CA ALA A 241 31.20 9.66 0.03
C ALA A 241 32.35 9.05 -0.79
N ARG A 242 32.05 8.35 -1.89
CA ARG A 242 32.99 7.82 -2.88
C ARG A 242 33.08 8.69 -4.15
N GLY A 243 32.30 9.77 -4.25
CA GLY A 243 32.14 10.55 -5.48
C GLY A 243 31.25 9.88 -6.54
N GLU A 244 30.52 8.82 -6.18
CA GLU A 244 29.57 8.15 -7.08
C GLU A 244 28.22 8.87 -7.11
N LYS A 245 27.54 8.83 -8.26
CA LYS A 245 26.19 9.40 -8.39
C LYS A 245 25.20 8.63 -7.51
N PRO A 246 24.39 9.30 -6.66
CA PRO A 246 23.35 8.65 -5.88
C PRO A 246 22.31 8.00 -6.80
N LEU A 247 21.71 6.91 -6.32
CA LEU A 247 20.58 6.26 -6.97
C LEU A 247 19.30 7.00 -6.59
N TYR A 248 18.64 7.57 -7.58
CA TYR A 248 17.39 8.27 -7.39
C TYR A 248 16.20 7.34 -7.57
N VAL A 249 15.23 7.48 -6.68
CA VAL A 249 13.88 6.95 -6.85
C VAL A 249 12.89 8.11 -6.76
N PRO A 250 11.78 8.09 -7.51
CA PRO A 250 10.70 9.06 -7.34
C PRO A 250 10.19 9.04 -5.90
N LEU A 251 9.76 10.19 -5.37
CA LEU A 251 9.15 10.30 -4.04
C LEU A 251 7.63 10.15 -4.07
N HIS A 252 6.99 10.32 -5.22
CA HIS A 252 5.53 10.18 -5.33
C HIS A 252 5.11 8.73 -5.16
N ARG A 253 4.01 8.50 -4.44
CA ARG A 253 3.51 7.16 -4.10
C ARG A 253 2.00 7.07 -4.27
N ILE A 254 1.52 5.85 -4.38
CA ILE A 254 0.10 5.52 -4.30
C ILE A 254 -0.11 4.74 -3.00
N PHE A 255 -1.14 5.08 -2.24
CA PHE A 255 -1.52 4.43 -0.98
C PHE A 255 -2.87 3.74 -1.21
N TYR A 256 -2.85 2.43 -1.44
CA TYR A 256 -4.06 1.62 -1.66
C TYR A 256 -4.71 1.20 -0.35
N GLY A 257 -6.03 0.99 -0.38
CA GLY A 257 -6.77 0.21 0.60
C GLY A 257 -8.02 0.92 1.14
N LYS A 258 -8.77 0.26 2.01
CA LYS A 258 -10.05 0.78 2.53
C LYS A 258 -9.87 1.94 3.54
N PRO A 259 -10.94 2.68 3.89
CA PRO A 259 -10.91 3.68 4.95
C PRO A 259 -10.46 3.10 6.30
N GLY A 260 -9.87 3.95 7.14
CA GLY A 260 -9.45 3.58 8.50
C GLY A 260 -8.31 2.55 8.61
N THR A 261 -7.61 2.23 7.52
CA THR A 261 -6.39 1.39 7.56
C THR A 261 -5.11 2.16 7.92
N GLY A 262 -5.20 3.45 8.26
CA GLY A 262 -4.06 4.23 8.77
C GLY A 262 -3.28 5.07 7.74
N LYS A 263 -3.75 5.16 6.49
CA LYS A 263 -3.12 5.95 5.39
C LYS A 263 -2.66 7.35 5.80
N THR A 264 -3.55 8.16 6.36
CA THR A 264 -3.23 9.55 6.78
C THR A 264 -2.21 9.61 7.93
N THR A 265 -2.22 8.62 8.83
CA THR A 265 -1.25 8.50 9.92
C THR A 265 0.14 8.17 9.38
N VAL A 266 0.22 7.17 8.50
CA VAL A 266 1.49 6.80 7.85
C VAL A 266 1.98 7.91 6.93
N ALA A 267 1.12 8.63 6.21
CA ALA A 267 1.53 9.77 5.39
C ALA A 267 2.25 10.83 6.23
N LYS A 268 1.72 11.17 7.42
CA LYS A 268 2.36 12.11 8.38
C LYS A 268 3.72 11.61 8.86
N LEU A 269 3.84 10.32 9.18
CA LEU A 269 5.12 9.68 9.53
C LEU A 269 6.11 9.71 8.37
N PHE A 270 5.65 9.36 7.16
CA PHE A 270 6.44 9.31 5.95
C PHE A 270 6.99 10.69 5.58
N GLY A 271 6.21 11.77 5.73
CA GLY A 271 6.71 13.14 5.56
C GLY A 271 7.84 13.51 6.53
N ARG A 272 7.69 13.18 7.83
CA ARG A 272 8.76 13.38 8.82
C ARG A 272 10.02 12.56 8.49
N LEU A 273 9.86 11.32 8.05
CA LEU A 273 10.96 10.47 7.58
C LEU A 273 11.65 11.07 6.36
N LEU A 274 10.91 11.45 5.31
CA LEU A 274 11.48 12.08 4.11
C LEU A 274 12.32 13.32 4.47
N LYS A 275 11.88 14.15 5.41
CA LYS A 275 12.70 15.25 5.93
C LYS A 275 13.94 14.78 6.70
N ARG A 276 13.80 13.87 7.66
CA ARG A 276 14.93 13.39 8.47
C ARG A 276 16.04 12.79 7.59
N PHE A 277 15.67 12.09 6.54
CA PHE A 277 16.60 11.46 5.60
C PHE A 277 17.03 12.40 4.45
N GLY A 278 16.57 13.67 4.43
CA GLY A 278 17.03 14.68 3.48
C GLY A 278 16.45 14.56 2.08
N PHE A 279 15.34 13.84 1.91
CA PHE A 279 14.56 13.80 0.67
C PHE A 279 13.66 15.04 0.49
N LEU A 280 13.25 15.68 1.59
CA LEU A 280 12.42 16.89 1.59
C LEU A 280 12.94 17.95 2.58
N SER A 281 12.74 19.23 2.29
CA SER A 281 13.18 20.33 3.17
C SER A 281 12.28 20.56 4.41
N ASN A 282 10.97 20.28 4.33
CA ASN A 282 10.00 20.54 5.42
C ASN A 282 9.28 19.29 5.96
N GLY A 283 8.90 18.32 5.13
CA GLY A 283 8.28 17.05 5.54
C GLY A 283 6.89 17.16 6.17
N GLU A 284 6.33 18.37 6.25
CA GLU A 284 4.94 18.63 6.62
C GLU A 284 4.00 17.96 5.60
N VAL A 285 2.79 17.54 6.03
CA VAL A 285 1.82 16.88 5.16
C VAL A 285 0.56 17.72 5.01
N VAL A 286 0.33 18.18 3.78
CA VAL A 286 -0.87 18.92 3.37
C VAL A 286 -1.88 17.91 2.84
N VAL A 287 -3.03 17.79 3.50
CA VAL A 287 -4.10 16.86 3.11
C VAL A 287 -5.17 17.61 2.31
N LYS A 288 -5.55 17.05 1.16
CA LYS A 288 -6.45 17.66 0.18
C LYS A 288 -7.37 16.60 -0.44
N GLY A 289 -8.63 16.96 -0.68
CA GLY A 289 -9.58 16.13 -1.43
C GLY A 289 -9.80 16.69 -2.85
N PRO A 290 -10.58 15.99 -3.71
CA PRO A 290 -10.84 16.45 -5.08
C PRO A 290 -11.44 17.86 -5.16
N SER A 291 -12.29 18.23 -4.18
CA SER A 291 -12.94 19.54 -4.09
C SER A 291 -11.97 20.71 -3.86
N ASP A 292 -10.79 20.49 -3.27
CA ASP A 292 -9.79 21.54 -3.08
C ASP A 292 -9.18 22.04 -4.40
N PHE A 293 -9.11 21.16 -5.40
CA PHE A 293 -8.52 21.46 -6.72
C PHE A 293 -9.52 22.11 -7.67
N LEU A 294 -10.82 21.91 -7.45
CA LEU A 294 -11.86 22.33 -8.39
C LEU A 294 -12.23 23.81 -8.21
N GLY A 295 -12.29 24.52 -9.33
CA GLY A 295 -12.83 25.87 -9.46
C GLY A 295 -14.29 25.88 -9.92
N SER A 296 -14.93 27.04 -9.80
CA SER A 296 -16.23 27.33 -10.43
C SER A 296 -16.09 28.03 -11.79
N ALA A 297 -14.91 28.60 -12.08
CA ALA A 297 -14.59 29.24 -13.35
C ALA A 297 -13.55 28.46 -14.19
N VAL A 298 -13.57 28.67 -15.51
CA VAL A 298 -12.58 28.13 -16.45
C VAL A 298 -11.18 28.67 -16.12
N GLY A 299 -10.18 27.80 -16.06
CA GLY A 299 -8.80 28.17 -15.70
C GLY A 299 -8.54 28.27 -14.19
N GLU A 300 -9.58 28.28 -13.34
CA GLU A 300 -9.42 28.43 -11.90
C GLU A 300 -8.88 27.14 -11.25
N SER A 301 -9.26 25.96 -11.76
CA SER A 301 -8.82 24.67 -11.22
C SER A 301 -7.33 24.44 -11.46
N GLU A 302 -6.85 24.84 -12.63
CA GLU A 302 -5.46 24.84 -13.04
C GLU A 302 -4.65 25.79 -12.15
N ARG A 303 -5.13 27.03 -11.94
CA ARG A 303 -4.49 27.99 -11.04
C ARG A 303 -4.40 27.47 -9.60
N LYS A 304 -5.51 26.97 -9.04
CA LYS A 304 -5.56 26.34 -7.70
C LYS A 304 -4.57 25.18 -7.58
N THR A 305 -4.47 24.35 -8.62
CA THR A 305 -3.53 23.23 -8.66
C THR A 305 -2.08 23.71 -8.64
N VAL A 306 -1.73 24.75 -9.41
CA VAL A 306 -0.38 25.36 -9.37
C VAL A 306 -0.08 25.98 -8.01
N GLU A 307 -0.98 26.81 -7.47
CA GLU A 307 -0.83 27.45 -6.16
C GLU A 307 -0.63 26.41 -5.05
N LEU A 308 -1.37 25.30 -5.09
CA LEU A 308 -1.26 24.21 -4.12
C LEU A 308 0.05 23.41 -4.26
N LEU A 309 0.51 23.12 -5.48
CA LEU A 309 1.80 22.46 -5.71
C LEU A 309 2.97 23.33 -5.24
N GLU A 310 2.94 24.63 -5.54
CA GLU A 310 3.96 25.60 -5.08
C GLU A 310 3.95 25.73 -3.54
N ALA A 311 2.77 25.78 -2.91
CA ALA A 311 2.63 25.77 -1.44
C ALA A 311 3.08 24.44 -0.78
N CYS A 312 3.21 23.37 -1.57
CA CYS A 312 3.69 22.06 -1.12
C CYS A 312 5.19 21.82 -1.41
N ARG A 313 5.95 22.83 -1.87
CA ARG A 313 7.42 22.74 -1.88
C ARG A 313 7.97 22.47 -0.47
N GLY A 314 8.88 21.52 -0.37
CA GLY A 314 9.39 20.96 0.87
C GLY A 314 8.46 19.98 1.56
N LYS A 315 7.23 19.76 1.08
CA LYS A 315 6.15 19.07 1.80
C LYS A 315 5.69 17.81 1.07
N VAL A 316 4.81 17.07 1.74
CA VAL A 316 4.02 15.98 1.15
C VAL A 316 2.62 16.50 0.86
N LEU A 317 2.16 16.41 -0.39
CA LEU A 317 0.77 16.61 -0.77
C LEU A 317 0.04 15.25 -0.75
N LEU A 318 -0.85 15.05 0.22
CA LEU A 318 -1.73 13.88 0.31
C LEU A 318 -3.05 14.21 -0.40
N ILE A 319 -3.30 13.60 -1.55
CA ILE A 319 -4.57 13.68 -2.27
C ILE A 319 -5.43 12.49 -1.83
N ASP A 320 -6.34 12.73 -0.90
CA ASP A 320 -7.26 11.71 -0.41
C ASP A 320 -8.44 11.53 -1.37
N GLU A 321 -8.96 10.30 -1.45
CA GLU A 321 -9.98 9.87 -2.41
C GLU A 321 -9.72 10.36 -3.86
N CYS A 322 -8.46 10.26 -4.33
CA CYS A 322 -8.00 10.93 -5.54
C CYS A 322 -8.75 10.50 -6.82
N TYR A 323 -9.41 9.34 -6.79
CA TYR A 323 -10.30 8.86 -7.86
C TYR A 323 -11.46 9.82 -8.17
N GLY A 324 -11.82 10.75 -7.27
CA GLY A 324 -12.78 11.81 -7.55
C GLY A 324 -12.31 12.81 -8.61
N LEU A 325 -11.01 12.81 -8.94
CA LEU A 325 -10.43 13.54 -10.07
C LEU A 325 -10.50 12.76 -11.39
N ASN A 326 -11.10 11.56 -11.45
CA ASN A 326 -11.21 10.78 -12.68
C ASN A 326 -12.30 11.37 -13.61
N PRO A 327 -11.96 11.86 -14.82
CA PRO A 327 -12.93 12.45 -15.76
C PRO A 327 -14.02 11.49 -16.27
N LYS A 328 -13.85 10.17 -16.10
CA LYS A 328 -14.90 9.18 -16.43
C LYS A 328 -15.90 8.94 -15.28
N ARG A 329 -15.53 9.28 -14.04
CA ARG A 329 -16.45 9.24 -12.87
C ARG A 329 -17.16 10.57 -12.66
N SER A 330 -16.47 11.68 -12.93
CA SER A 330 -16.98 13.03 -12.75
C SER A 330 -17.49 13.60 -14.06
N SER A 331 -18.72 14.13 -14.09
CA SER A 331 -19.24 14.88 -15.24
C SER A 331 -18.57 16.25 -15.41
N ASN A 332 -17.73 16.69 -14.47
CA ASN A 332 -17.01 17.96 -14.55
C ASN A 332 -15.73 17.82 -15.39
N SER A 333 -15.71 18.47 -16.56
CA SER A 333 -14.54 18.57 -17.44
C SER A 333 -13.28 19.11 -16.74
N PHE A 334 -13.45 19.95 -15.72
CA PHE A 334 -12.36 20.52 -14.92
C PHE A 334 -11.45 19.49 -14.24
N CYS A 335 -11.93 18.27 -14.00
CA CYS A 335 -11.11 17.19 -13.42
C CYS A 335 -9.93 16.80 -14.32
N ALA A 336 -10.10 16.82 -15.64
CA ALA A 336 -9.02 16.56 -16.59
C ALA A 336 -7.93 17.64 -16.47
N ASN A 337 -8.34 18.92 -16.45
CA ASN A 337 -7.41 20.05 -16.36
C ASN A 337 -6.55 20.02 -15.08
N VAL A 338 -7.09 19.54 -13.95
CA VAL A 338 -6.33 19.32 -12.71
C VAL A 338 -5.25 18.26 -12.92
N VAL A 339 -5.62 17.08 -13.46
CA VAL A 339 -4.69 15.98 -13.71
C VAL A 339 -3.61 16.38 -14.71
N ASP A 340 -3.98 17.08 -15.79
CA ASP A 340 -3.07 17.60 -16.80
C ASP A 340 -2.10 18.64 -16.21
N THR A 341 -2.57 19.50 -15.30
CA THR A 341 -1.72 20.48 -14.59
C THR A 341 -0.72 19.78 -13.68
N ILE A 342 -1.14 18.74 -12.93
CA ILE A 342 -0.22 17.90 -12.14
C ILE A 342 0.81 17.25 -13.06
N VAL A 343 0.38 16.67 -14.19
CA VAL A 343 1.24 16.08 -15.24
C VAL A 343 2.18 17.10 -15.90
N GLN A 344 1.82 18.38 -15.96
CA GLN A 344 2.68 19.43 -16.51
C GLN A 344 3.72 19.93 -15.51
N LYS A 345 3.35 20.05 -14.22
CA LYS A 345 4.16 20.69 -13.18
C LYS A 345 5.04 19.73 -12.40
N VAL A 346 4.57 18.51 -12.18
CA VAL A 346 5.30 17.44 -11.51
C VAL A 346 6.00 16.63 -12.59
N GLN A 347 7.32 16.44 -12.54
CA GLN A 347 8.02 15.63 -13.53
C GLN A 347 8.43 14.26 -12.98
N GLY A 348 8.40 14.06 -11.65
CA GLY A 348 8.89 12.84 -11.01
C GLY A 348 10.40 12.70 -11.11
N THR A 349 11.10 13.82 -11.30
CA THR A 349 12.53 13.85 -11.59
C THR A 349 13.40 13.84 -10.33
N PRO A 350 14.64 13.33 -10.42
CA PRO A 350 15.66 13.45 -9.37
C PRO A 350 15.79 14.88 -8.81
N GLY A 351 15.56 15.03 -7.50
CA GLY A 351 15.75 16.30 -6.78
C GLY A 351 14.51 17.19 -6.66
N GLU A 352 13.32 16.75 -7.07
CA GLU A 352 12.07 17.44 -6.75
C GLU A 352 11.83 17.49 -5.22
N ASP A 353 11.89 18.68 -4.64
CA ASP A 353 11.57 18.94 -3.22
C ASP A 353 10.04 18.96 -3.00
N ILE A 354 9.35 17.89 -3.41
CA ILE A 354 7.93 17.64 -3.15
C ILE A 354 7.63 16.13 -3.27
N ALA A 355 6.89 15.58 -2.32
CA ALA A 355 6.30 14.26 -2.45
C ALA A 355 4.78 14.38 -2.65
N ILE A 356 4.20 13.52 -3.48
CA ILE A 356 2.74 13.51 -3.72
C ILE A 356 2.25 12.09 -3.49
N ILE A 357 1.21 11.95 -2.68
CA ILE A 357 0.63 10.66 -2.31
C ILE A 357 -0.82 10.64 -2.77
N MET A 358 -1.14 9.73 -3.68
CA MET A 358 -2.51 9.45 -4.13
C MET A 358 -3.12 8.35 -3.28
N CYS A 359 -4.23 8.63 -2.58
CA CYS A 359 -4.94 7.64 -1.76
C CYS A 359 -6.27 7.23 -2.39
N GLY A 360 -6.60 5.94 -2.26
CA GLY A 360 -7.92 5.42 -2.60
C GLY A 360 -7.98 3.89 -2.63
N TYR A 361 -9.09 3.37 -3.16
CA TYR A 361 -9.23 1.95 -3.48
C TYR A 361 -8.39 1.60 -4.71
N GLU A 362 -7.88 0.36 -4.76
CA GLU A 362 -6.96 -0.09 -5.82
C GLU A 362 -7.55 0.06 -7.22
N ASP A 363 -8.72 -0.55 -7.47
CA ASP A 363 -9.45 -0.46 -8.73
C ASP A 363 -9.72 0.99 -9.17
N ASP A 364 -10.10 1.85 -8.21
CA ASP A 364 -10.51 3.23 -8.45
C ASP A 364 -9.33 4.15 -8.81
N VAL A 365 -8.19 3.96 -8.13
CA VAL A 365 -6.95 4.70 -8.43
C VAL A 365 -6.30 4.17 -9.69
N ASN A 366 -6.34 2.85 -9.94
CA ASN A 366 -5.87 2.27 -11.20
C ASN A 366 -6.72 2.73 -12.39
N ALA A 367 -8.04 2.89 -12.20
CA ALA A 367 -8.90 3.54 -13.17
C ALA A 367 -8.48 5.00 -13.41
N LEU A 368 -8.23 5.81 -12.37
CA LEU A 368 -7.71 7.18 -12.53
C LEU A 368 -6.41 7.22 -13.37
N LEU A 369 -5.43 6.37 -13.05
CA LEU A 369 -4.12 6.32 -13.72
C LEU A 369 -4.23 5.93 -15.21
N ARG A 370 -5.17 5.05 -15.55
CA ARG A 370 -5.45 4.61 -16.93
C ARG A 370 -6.31 5.61 -17.71
N ASP A 371 -7.33 6.17 -17.07
CA ASP A 371 -8.44 6.84 -17.74
C ASP A 371 -8.29 8.37 -17.81
N ALA A 372 -7.51 9.00 -16.92
CA ALA A 372 -7.38 10.45 -16.87
C ALA A 372 -6.23 11.00 -17.74
N ASN A 373 -4.99 10.54 -17.53
CA ASN A 373 -3.85 10.93 -18.37
C ASN A 373 -2.74 9.86 -18.33
N PRO A 374 -2.26 9.30 -19.47
CA PRO A 374 -1.18 8.30 -19.50
C PRO A 374 0.15 8.74 -18.87
N GLY A 375 0.40 10.05 -18.78
CA GLY A 375 1.55 10.64 -18.09
C GLY A 375 1.48 10.55 -16.57
N LEU A 376 0.34 10.17 -15.99
CA LEU A 376 0.16 10.00 -14.54
C LEU A 376 0.86 8.72 -14.06
N ALA A 377 0.63 7.59 -14.73
CA ALA A 377 1.23 6.29 -14.39
C ALA A 377 2.78 6.28 -14.44
N ARG A 378 3.40 7.16 -15.24
CA ARG A 378 4.87 7.32 -15.29
C ARG A 378 5.46 7.97 -14.02
N ARG A 379 4.65 8.74 -13.30
CA ARG A 379 5.06 9.50 -12.09
C ARG A 379 4.55 8.83 -10.81
N PHE A 380 3.38 8.23 -10.90
CA PHE A 380 2.71 7.45 -9.85
C PHE A 380 2.69 6.00 -10.30
N ARG A 381 3.78 5.28 -10.02
CA ARG A 381 4.00 3.89 -10.42
C ARG A 381 3.24 2.93 -9.50
N PRO A 382 2.29 2.12 -9.99
CA PRO A 382 1.55 1.15 -9.16
C PRO A 382 2.45 0.16 -8.41
N GLU A 383 3.62 -0.17 -8.98
CA GLU A 383 4.60 -1.11 -8.39
C GLU A 383 5.21 -0.55 -7.09
N ASP A 384 5.37 0.77 -7.01
CA ASP A 384 5.88 1.47 -5.82
C ASP A 384 4.80 1.65 -4.73
N ALA A 385 3.54 1.30 -5.01
CA ALA A 385 2.41 1.60 -4.13
C ALA A 385 2.51 0.93 -2.75
N PHE A 386 2.01 1.60 -1.72
CA PHE A 386 1.90 1.07 -0.37
C PHE A 386 0.51 0.45 -0.19
N LEU A 387 0.45 -0.85 0.05
CA LEU A 387 -0.79 -1.58 0.27
C LEU A 387 -1.17 -1.54 1.76
N PHE A 388 -2.26 -0.85 2.09
CA PHE A 388 -2.83 -0.85 3.43
C PHE A 388 -3.95 -1.88 3.50
N ALA A 389 -3.56 -3.13 3.80
CA ALA A 389 -4.48 -4.24 4.02
C ALA A 389 -5.50 -3.94 5.14
N ASP A 390 -6.67 -4.60 5.06
CA ASP A 390 -7.63 -4.60 6.16
C ASP A 390 -7.02 -5.29 7.39
N TYR A 391 -7.20 -4.71 8.58
CA TYR A 391 -6.68 -5.31 9.82
C TYR A 391 -7.31 -6.67 10.06
N THR A 392 -6.56 -7.63 10.62
CA THR A 392 -7.09 -8.90 11.11
C THR A 392 -7.87 -8.72 12.41
N ASP A 393 -8.68 -9.71 12.82
CA ASP A 393 -9.46 -9.60 14.06
C ASP A 393 -8.56 -9.42 15.31
N PRO A 394 -7.42 -10.14 15.48
CA PRO A 394 -6.46 -9.86 16.55
C PRO A 394 -5.86 -8.44 16.52
N GLN A 395 -5.61 -7.90 15.32
CA GLN A 395 -5.15 -6.51 15.15
C GLN A 395 -6.22 -5.49 15.54
N LEU A 396 -7.50 -5.73 15.21
CA LEU A 396 -8.62 -4.91 15.67
C LEU A 396 -8.79 -4.97 17.20
N VAL A 397 -8.56 -6.12 17.84
CA VAL A 397 -8.57 -6.25 19.31
C VAL A 397 -7.48 -5.40 19.93
N HIS A 398 -6.26 -5.42 19.38
CA HIS A 398 -5.17 -4.56 19.84
C HIS A 398 -5.52 -3.07 19.71
N ILE A 399 -5.98 -2.64 18.52
CA ILE A 399 -6.38 -1.26 18.23
C ILE A 399 -7.51 -0.80 19.16
N LEU A 400 -8.52 -1.65 19.43
CA LEU A 400 -9.60 -1.34 20.37
C LEU A 400 -9.05 -1.13 21.78
N ARG A 401 -8.19 -2.02 22.28
CA ARG A 401 -7.60 -1.92 23.62
C ARG A 401 -6.71 -0.69 23.79
N GLU A 402 -5.96 -0.30 22.76
CA GLU A 402 -5.19 0.95 22.77
C GLU A 402 -6.09 2.19 22.77
N LYS A 403 -7.12 2.24 21.92
CA LYS A 403 -8.08 3.34 21.89
C LYS A 403 -8.84 3.49 23.22
N VAL A 404 -9.27 2.37 23.82
CA VAL A 404 -9.86 2.33 25.16
C VAL A 404 -8.91 2.90 26.22
N ARG A 405 -7.65 2.44 26.24
CA ARG A 405 -6.62 2.96 27.17
C ARG A 405 -6.38 4.45 26.99
N SER A 406 -6.27 4.93 25.73
CA SER A 406 -6.07 6.35 25.42
C SER A 406 -7.23 7.25 25.86
N ALA A 407 -8.44 6.68 25.98
CA ALA A 407 -9.63 7.37 26.48
C ALA A 407 -9.76 7.36 28.02
N GLY A 408 -8.76 6.85 28.74
CA GLY A 408 -8.81 6.71 30.21
C GLY A 408 -9.74 5.59 30.69
N LEU A 409 -10.10 4.65 29.81
CA LEU A 409 -11.00 3.53 30.08
C LEU A 409 -10.25 2.20 30.12
N SER A 410 -10.94 1.16 30.59
CA SER A 410 -10.48 -0.22 30.68
C SER A 410 -11.47 -1.18 30.02
N ILE A 411 -10.96 -2.30 29.51
CA ILE A 411 -11.72 -3.38 28.88
C ILE A 411 -10.94 -4.69 29.12
N THR A 412 -11.65 -5.78 29.40
CA THR A 412 -11.05 -7.11 29.51
C THR A 412 -10.75 -7.68 28.12
N LEU A 413 -9.88 -8.67 28.02
CA LEU A 413 -9.57 -9.31 26.73
C LEU A 413 -10.81 -9.98 26.09
N PRO A 414 -11.60 -10.81 26.81
CA PRO A 414 -12.82 -11.42 26.22
C PRO A 414 -13.85 -10.40 25.74
N THR A 415 -14.05 -9.31 26.49
CA THR A 415 -14.96 -8.23 26.07
C THR A 415 -14.46 -7.50 24.82
N ALA A 416 -13.14 -7.36 24.65
CA ALA A 416 -12.57 -6.79 23.43
C ALA A 416 -12.70 -7.74 22.23
N GLU A 417 -12.60 -9.06 22.44
CA GLU A 417 -12.80 -10.09 21.42
C GLU A 417 -14.26 -10.17 20.98
N ASP A 418 -15.22 -10.22 21.90
CA ASP A 418 -16.66 -10.16 21.58
C ASP A 418 -17.02 -8.85 20.84
N ALA A 419 -16.48 -7.71 21.29
CA ALA A 419 -16.66 -6.41 20.63
C ALA A 419 -16.12 -6.42 19.18
N VAL A 420 -14.96 -7.03 18.96
CA VAL A 420 -14.38 -7.16 17.62
C VAL A 420 -15.12 -8.18 16.77
N ALA A 421 -15.65 -9.27 17.33
CA ALA A 421 -16.52 -10.20 16.59
C ALA A 421 -17.75 -9.49 16.03
N ILE A 422 -18.35 -8.55 16.78
CA ILE A 422 -19.45 -7.70 16.31
C ILE A 422 -18.98 -6.78 15.17
N ILE A 423 -17.83 -6.10 15.33
CA ILE A 423 -17.25 -5.22 14.30
C ILE A 423 -16.89 -6.01 13.03
N ALA A 424 -16.39 -7.24 13.17
CA ALA A 424 -15.97 -8.09 12.08
C ALA A 424 -17.13 -8.55 11.19
N ARG A 425 -18.38 -8.54 11.69
CA ARG A 425 -19.58 -8.73 10.86
C ARG A 425 -19.74 -7.59 9.84
N GLU A 426 -19.31 -6.37 10.16
CA GLU A 426 -19.34 -5.23 9.23
C GLU A 426 -18.37 -5.38 8.05
N ARG A 427 -17.38 -6.29 8.09
CA ARG A 427 -16.46 -6.58 6.96
C ARG A 427 -17.21 -6.97 5.68
N MET A 428 -18.41 -7.54 5.81
CA MET A 428 -19.29 -7.93 4.70
C MET A 428 -19.96 -6.73 4.00
N LYS A 429 -19.87 -5.51 4.55
CA LYS A 429 -20.39 -4.29 3.93
C LYS A 429 -19.33 -3.70 2.97
N PRO A 430 -19.74 -3.07 1.85
CA PRO A 430 -18.81 -2.46 0.89
C PRO A 430 -17.81 -1.47 1.53
N ASN A 431 -18.26 -0.74 2.55
CA ASN A 431 -17.52 0.38 3.17
C ASN A 431 -17.06 0.06 4.60
N PHE A 432 -16.51 -1.14 4.84
CA PHE A 432 -15.94 -1.47 6.16
C PHE A 432 -14.80 -0.51 6.53
N GLY A 433 -14.93 0.14 7.69
CA GLY A 433 -14.07 1.26 8.08
C GLY A 433 -12.82 0.91 8.88
N ASN A 434 -12.46 -0.37 9.03
CA ASN A 434 -11.28 -0.82 9.79
C ASN A 434 -11.20 -0.17 11.19
N ALA A 435 -10.12 0.57 11.51
CA ALA A 435 -10.00 1.26 12.80
C ALA A 435 -11.07 2.35 13.01
N GLY A 436 -11.65 2.89 11.93
CA GLY A 436 -12.82 3.77 11.98
C GLY A 436 -14.10 3.04 12.42
N SER A 437 -14.29 1.76 12.06
CA SER A 437 -15.37 0.94 12.64
C SER A 437 -15.13 0.70 14.15
N VAL A 438 -13.88 0.58 14.58
CA VAL A 438 -13.52 0.52 16.01
C VAL A 438 -13.83 1.83 16.73
N ASP A 439 -13.50 2.99 16.14
CA ASP A 439 -13.86 4.31 16.69
C ASP A 439 -15.39 4.50 16.81
N ASN A 440 -16.13 4.10 15.78
CA ASN A 440 -17.59 4.13 15.78
C ASN A 440 -18.19 3.21 16.86
N ALA A 441 -17.64 2.00 17.03
CA ALA A 441 -18.06 1.07 18.07
C ALA A 441 -17.75 1.59 19.48
N LEU A 442 -16.54 2.09 19.71
CA LEU A 442 -16.12 2.66 20.99
C LEU A 442 -16.91 3.91 21.37
N THR A 443 -17.29 4.75 20.40
CA THR A 443 -18.14 5.93 20.63
C THR A 443 -19.51 5.51 21.15
N ARG A 444 -20.17 4.56 20.45
CA ARG A 444 -21.46 3.99 20.90
C ARG A 444 -21.36 3.30 22.26
N ALA A 445 -20.24 2.63 22.53
CA ALA A 445 -20.00 1.96 23.80
C ALA A 445 -19.88 2.96 24.97
N LYS A 446 -19.21 4.10 24.77
CA LYS A 446 -19.14 5.19 25.76
C LYS A 446 -20.51 5.78 26.10
N GLU A 447 -21.35 6.03 25.09
CA GLU A 447 -22.72 6.55 25.27
C GLU A 447 -23.59 5.56 26.09
N ARG A 448 -23.48 4.26 25.80
CA ARG A 448 -24.21 3.21 26.50
C ARG A 448 -23.70 3.00 27.92
N MET A 449 -22.39 3.01 28.11
CA MET A 449 -21.74 3.00 29.43
C MET A 449 -22.22 4.16 30.29
N GLN A 450 -22.27 5.39 29.75
CA GLN A 450 -22.81 6.54 30.45
C GLN A 450 -24.31 6.36 30.81
N SER A 451 -25.11 5.79 29.91
CA SER A 451 -26.51 5.45 30.18
C SER A 451 -26.68 4.40 31.27
N ARG A 452 -25.85 3.34 31.27
CA ARG A 452 -25.79 2.33 32.34
C ARG A 452 -25.43 2.98 33.67
N LEU A 453 -24.30 3.68 33.73
CA LEU A 453 -23.82 4.34 34.96
C LEU A 453 -24.87 5.29 35.54
N THR A 454 -25.55 6.08 34.70
CA THR A 454 -26.63 6.98 35.15
C THR A 454 -27.77 6.22 35.82
N LYS A 455 -28.20 5.08 35.25
CA LYS A 455 -29.24 4.23 35.83
C LYS A 455 -28.77 3.54 37.12
N THR A 456 -27.57 2.98 37.13
CA THR A 456 -27.05 2.27 38.31
C THR A 456 -26.81 3.22 39.47
N LEU A 457 -26.24 4.41 39.23
CA LEU A 457 -26.07 5.44 40.26
C LEU A 457 -27.41 5.98 40.79
N ALA A 458 -28.45 6.04 39.96
CA ALA A 458 -29.80 6.39 40.43
C ALA A 458 -30.40 5.28 41.31
N ALA A 459 -30.20 4.01 40.96
CA ALA A 459 -30.62 2.87 41.77
C ALA A 459 -29.83 2.75 43.09
N GLU A 460 -28.51 2.98 43.08
CA GLU A 460 -27.69 3.03 44.31
C GLU A 460 -28.15 4.15 45.26
N ARG A 461 -28.52 5.32 44.74
CA ARG A 461 -29.10 6.42 45.55
C ARG A 461 -30.44 6.01 46.15
N ALA A 462 -31.35 5.47 45.35
CA ALA A 462 -32.66 5.02 45.83
C ALA A 462 -32.56 3.91 46.89
N ALA A 463 -31.63 2.96 46.73
CA ALA A 463 -31.34 1.93 47.73
C ALA A 463 -30.76 2.53 49.03
N ALA A 464 -29.82 3.48 48.91
CA ALA A 464 -29.24 4.18 50.06
C ALA A 464 -30.29 5.01 50.84
N ASP A 465 -31.21 5.68 50.14
CA ASP A 465 -32.31 6.43 50.75
C ASP A 465 -33.30 5.50 51.51
N LEU A 466 -33.39 4.23 51.11
CA LEU A 466 -34.19 3.18 51.77
C LEU A 466 -33.42 2.40 52.85
N GLY A 467 -32.12 2.64 53.01
CA GLY A 467 -31.25 1.88 53.93
C GLY A 467 -30.92 0.47 53.45
N GLU A 468 -31.16 0.15 52.17
CA GLU A 468 -30.90 -1.14 51.56
C GLU A 468 -29.46 -1.23 51.01
N ALA A 469 -28.90 -2.44 50.96
CA ALA A 469 -27.61 -2.67 50.33
C ALA A 469 -27.74 -2.47 48.80
N PRO A 470 -26.78 -1.79 48.14
CA PRO A 470 -26.85 -1.55 46.70
C PRO A 470 -26.88 -2.87 45.92
N PRO A 471 -27.75 -3.00 44.90
CA PRO A 471 -27.89 -4.24 44.14
C PRO A 471 -26.57 -4.60 43.42
N GLY A 472 -26.00 -5.76 43.77
CA GLY A 472 -24.75 -6.27 43.20
C GLY A 472 -23.50 -6.16 44.10
N GLY A 473 -23.61 -5.54 45.29
CA GLY A 473 -22.60 -5.63 46.37
C GLY A 473 -21.21 -5.04 46.11
N THR A 474 -20.92 -4.57 44.89
CA THR A 474 -19.61 -4.11 44.44
C THR A 474 -19.73 -2.69 43.88
N ARG A 475 -18.86 -1.77 44.29
CA ARG A 475 -18.84 -0.40 43.73
C ARG A 475 -18.66 -0.47 42.21
N VAL A 476 -19.55 0.18 41.48
CA VAL A 476 -19.52 0.22 40.01
C VAL A 476 -18.22 0.82 39.51
N ASN A 477 -17.46 0.08 38.71
CA ASN A 477 -16.26 0.62 38.07
C ASN A 477 -16.65 1.56 36.91
N GLN A 478 -16.62 2.86 37.20
CA GLN A 478 -16.97 3.94 36.26
C GLN A 478 -15.97 4.11 35.09
N SER A 479 -14.94 3.27 35.01
CA SER A 479 -13.94 3.26 33.91
C SER A 479 -13.92 1.95 33.11
N LEU A 480 -14.80 0.98 33.42
CA LEU A 480 -14.83 -0.33 32.76
C LEU A 480 -15.95 -0.43 31.71
N LEU A 481 -15.57 -0.82 30.50
CA LEU A 481 -16.49 -1.24 29.45
C LEU A 481 -16.83 -2.74 29.59
N LEU A 482 -18.12 -3.07 29.46
CA LEU A 482 -18.67 -4.43 29.51
C LEU A 482 -19.22 -4.84 28.13
N PRO A 483 -19.48 -6.14 27.86
CA PRO A 483 -20.02 -6.59 26.57
C PRO A 483 -21.31 -5.88 26.14
N GLU A 484 -22.19 -5.58 27.10
CA GLU A 484 -23.44 -4.82 26.94
C GLU A 484 -23.26 -3.39 26.40
N ASP A 485 -22.07 -2.81 26.55
CA ASP A 485 -21.76 -1.51 25.95
C ASP A 485 -21.57 -1.66 24.44
N PHE A 486 -21.06 -2.79 23.95
CA PHE A 486 -20.83 -3.04 22.53
C PHE A 486 -22.06 -3.63 21.83
N ASP A 487 -22.85 -4.47 22.50
CA ASP A 487 -24.12 -5.00 21.96
C ASP A 487 -25.35 -4.69 22.84
N LYS A 488 -26.46 -4.30 22.20
CA LYS A 488 -27.78 -4.13 22.84
C LYS A 488 -28.67 -5.38 22.69
N ASN A 489 -28.37 -6.24 21.72
CA ASN A 489 -29.07 -7.48 21.44
C ASN A 489 -27.99 -8.53 21.13
N PRO A 490 -27.32 -9.10 22.15
CA PRO A 490 -26.49 -10.29 21.92
C PRO A 490 -27.29 -11.36 21.17
N ALA A 491 -26.57 -12.20 20.42
CA ALA A 491 -27.16 -13.28 19.63
C ALA A 491 -28.13 -14.10 20.48
N ASP A 492 -29.40 -14.11 20.09
CA ASP A 492 -30.48 -14.66 20.91
C ASP A 492 -31.34 -15.62 20.07
N PHE A 493 -31.01 -16.91 20.16
CA PHE A 493 -31.71 -17.97 19.47
C PHE A 493 -33.15 -18.15 19.94
N SER A 494 -33.52 -17.69 21.15
CA SER A 494 -34.92 -17.72 21.60
C SER A 494 -35.83 -16.85 20.72
N LYS A 495 -35.29 -15.78 20.13
CA LYS A 495 -36.00 -14.92 19.16
C LYS A 495 -36.20 -15.57 17.79
N VAL A 496 -35.51 -16.67 17.47
CA VAL A 496 -35.73 -17.43 16.22
C VAL A 496 -37.11 -18.06 16.24
N ARG A 497 -37.52 -18.63 17.38
CA ARG A 497 -38.86 -19.22 17.56
C ARG A 497 -39.94 -18.16 17.38
N VAL A 498 -39.85 -17.06 18.14
CA VAL A 498 -40.76 -15.89 18.03
C VAL A 498 -40.84 -15.30 16.60
N ALA A 499 -39.76 -15.37 15.81
CA ALA A 499 -39.76 -14.88 14.42
C ALA A 499 -40.44 -15.84 13.42
N LEU A 500 -40.77 -17.06 13.82
CA LEU A 500 -41.38 -18.12 13.01
C LEU A 500 -42.74 -18.58 13.55
N ASP A 501 -43.13 -18.23 14.78
CA ASP A 501 -44.39 -18.62 15.46
C ASP A 501 -45.69 -18.41 14.64
N ASP A 502 -45.72 -17.46 13.69
CA ASP A 502 -46.87 -17.20 12.81
C ASP A 502 -46.80 -17.91 11.44
N LEU A 503 -45.81 -18.76 11.22
CA LEU A 503 -45.71 -19.66 10.07
C LEU A 503 -46.11 -21.08 10.49
N VAL A 504 -46.88 -21.75 9.62
CA VAL A 504 -47.35 -23.11 9.84
C VAL A 504 -46.43 -24.09 9.13
N ASP A 505 -46.14 -25.24 9.77
CA ASP A 505 -45.37 -26.36 9.20
C ASP A 505 -43.91 -25.97 8.82
N VAL A 506 -43.20 -25.37 9.78
CA VAL A 506 -41.81 -24.89 9.64
C VAL A 506 -40.82 -25.55 10.63
N ASP A 507 -41.18 -26.68 11.22
CA ASP A 507 -40.36 -27.36 12.25
C ASP A 507 -38.93 -27.70 11.77
N PHE A 508 -38.78 -28.05 10.49
CA PHE A 508 -37.48 -28.28 9.84
C PHE A 508 -36.54 -27.06 9.85
N ILE A 509 -37.08 -25.85 10.07
CA ILE A 509 -36.31 -24.61 10.18
C ILE A 509 -35.83 -24.41 11.61
N HIS A 510 -36.63 -24.82 12.60
CA HIS A 510 -36.18 -24.86 13.99
C HIS A 510 -35.03 -25.87 14.14
N GLU A 511 -35.15 -27.07 13.58
CA GLU A 511 -34.05 -28.05 13.54
C GLU A 511 -32.78 -27.46 12.90
N TYR A 512 -32.89 -26.79 11.75
CA TYR A 512 -31.76 -26.12 11.10
C TYR A 512 -31.09 -25.07 12.00
N PHE A 513 -31.86 -24.25 12.73
CA PHE A 513 -31.29 -23.22 13.61
C PHE A 513 -30.74 -23.79 14.93
N ASP A 514 -31.31 -24.88 15.46
CA ASP A 514 -30.79 -25.59 16.62
C ASP A 514 -29.45 -26.30 16.27
N GLU A 515 -29.31 -26.90 15.07
CA GLU A 515 -28.03 -27.40 14.54
C GLU A 515 -27.00 -26.28 14.32
N LEU A 516 -27.46 -25.11 13.85
CA LEU A 516 -26.62 -23.93 13.66
C LEU A 516 -26.10 -23.39 15.00
N GLU A 517 -26.95 -23.31 16.04
CA GLU A 517 -26.57 -22.87 17.39
C GLU A 517 -25.46 -23.75 17.99
N ALA A 518 -25.61 -25.08 17.88
CA ALA A 518 -24.60 -26.03 18.32
C ALA A 518 -23.27 -25.86 17.56
N SER A 519 -23.34 -25.69 16.23
CA SER A 519 -22.17 -25.50 15.37
C SER A 519 -21.42 -24.19 15.66
N LEU A 520 -22.16 -23.10 15.91
CA LEU A 520 -21.61 -21.78 16.24
C LEU A 520 -20.98 -21.76 17.64
N SER A 521 -21.54 -22.51 18.58
CA SER A 521 -20.98 -22.70 19.93
C SER A 521 -19.62 -23.41 19.86
N LEU A 522 -19.55 -24.54 19.13
CA LEU A 522 -18.29 -25.25 18.86
C LEU A 522 -17.26 -24.36 18.13
N ALA A 523 -17.69 -23.58 17.13
CA ALA A 523 -16.79 -22.66 16.44
C ALA A 523 -16.20 -21.59 17.38
N LYS A 524 -16.97 -21.12 18.38
CA LYS A 524 -16.48 -20.16 19.38
C LYS A 524 -15.44 -20.80 20.32
N GLU A 525 -15.62 -22.07 20.70
CA GLU A 525 -14.64 -22.82 21.51
C GLU A 525 -13.34 -23.12 20.74
N GLU A 526 -13.41 -23.37 19.43
CA GLU A 526 -12.25 -23.65 18.58
C GLU A 526 -11.54 -22.41 18.00
N GLU A 527 -11.94 -21.19 18.40
CA GLU A 527 -11.51 -19.90 17.81
C GLU A 527 -11.70 -19.83 16.26
N ARG A 528 -12.67 -20.59 15.72
CA ARG A 528 -12.92 -20.66 14.28
C ARG A 528 -13.91 -19.61 13.81
N ASP A 529 -13.70 -19.15 12.57
CA ASP A 529 -14.62 -18.24 11.91
C ASP A 529 -15.95 -18.93 11.55
N ALA A 530 -16.90 -18.80 12.46
CA ALA A 530 -18.24 -19.35 12.37
C ALA A 530 -19.04 -18.86 11.14
N ARG A 531 -18.63 -17.74 10.49
CA ARG A 531 -19.26 -17.24 9.26
C ARG A 531 -19.18 -18.24 8.11
N GLY A 532 -18.16 -19.10 8.08
CA GLY A 532 -18.01 -20.15 7.07
C GLY A 532 -19.09 -21.24 7.13
N MET A 533 -19.89 -21.29 8.20
CA MET A 533 -20.98 -22.25 8.38
C MET A 533 -22.28 -21.81 7.67
N LEU A 534 -22.39 -20.52 7.29
CA LEU A 534 -23.52 -20.01 6.50
C LEU A 534 -23.36 -20.39 5.02
N GLY A 535 -24.03 -21.48 4.66
CA GLY A 535 -24.21 -21.88 3.26
C GLY A 535 -25.24 -21.02 2.51
N HIS A 536 -25.30 -21.21 1.20
CA HIS A 536 -26.42 -20.73 0.38
C HIS A 536 -27.63 -21.65 0.58
N LEU A 537 -28.82 -21.07 0.75
CA LEU A 537 -30.07 -21.79 0.98
C LEU A 537 -30.92 -21.84 -0.30
N ALA A 538 -31.57 -22.98 -0.55
CA ALA A 538 -32.47 -23.17 -1.68
C ALA A 538 -33.84 -23.66 -1.19
N PHE A 539 -34.86 -22.82 -1.32
CA PHE A 539 -36.24 -23.18 -0.95
C PHE A 539 -36.96 -23.82 -2.15
N CYS A 540 -37.22 -25.13 -2.08
CA CYS A 540 -37.96 -25.89 -3.08
C CYS A 540 -39.39 -26.19 -2.61
N GLY A 541 -40.37 -26.19 -3.53
CA GLY A 541 -41.77 -26.48 -3.22
C GLY A 541 -42.74 -25.86 -4.21
N ALA A 542 -44.04 -26.16 -4.09
CA ALA A 542 -45.09 -25.63 -4.95
C ALA A 542 -45.22 -24.09 -4.87
N PRO A 543 -45.85 -23.41 -5.85
CA PRO A 543 -46.23 -22.01 -5.71
C PRO A 543 -47.15 -21.78 -4.49
N GLY A 544 -47.07 -20.62 -3.85
CA GLY A 544 -47.94 -20.24 -2.73
C GLY A 544 -47.56 -20.75 -1.34
N VAL A 545 -46.65 -21.74 -1.21
CA VAL A 545 -46.25 -22.37 0.08
C VAL A 545 -45.35 -21.49 0.98
N GLY A 546 -45.49 -20.17 0.95
CA GLY A 546 -44.78 -19.26 1.88
C GLY A 546 -43.28 -19.03 1.64
N LYS A 547 -42.64 -19.70 0.66
CA LYS A 547 -41.17 -19.60 0.40
C LYS A 547 -40.61 -18.17 0.42
N ALA A 548 -41.29 -17.22 -0.23
CA ALA A 548 -40.85 -15.82 -0.26
C ALA A 548 -41.06 -15.09 1.08
N THR A 549 -42.14 -15.41 1.80
CA THR A 549 -42.42 -14.87 3.14
C THR A 549 -41.33 -15.31 4.13
N LEU A 550 -40.96 -16.59 4.08
CA LEU A 550 -39.89 -17.16 4.87
C LEU A 550 -38.53 -16.50 4.56
N ALA A 551 -38.18 -16.39 3.27
CA ALA A 551 -36.92 -15.77 2.85
C ALA A 551 -36.78 -14.31 3.32
N CYS A 552 -37.87 -13.54 3.36
CA CYS A 552 -37.88 -12.19 3.93
C CYS A 552 -37.60 -12.17 5.45
N ARG A 553 -37.97 -13.23 6.19
CA ARG A 553 -37.67 -13.33 7.63
C ARG A 553 -36.26 -13.82 7.94
N PHE A 554 -35.62 -14.56 7.03
CA PHE A 554 -34.22 -14.96 7.21
C PHE A 554 -33.29 -13.75 7.44
N GLY A 555 -33.56 -12.59 6.85
CA GLY A 555 -32.79 -11.37 7.13
C GLY A 555 -32.84 -10.93 8.59
N SER A 556 -34.03 -10.82 9.19
CA SER A 556 -34.19 -10.43 10.60
C SER A 556 -33.72 -11.53 11.55
N ILE A 557 -33.97 -12.80 11.24
CA ILE A 557 -33.50 -13.95 12.03
C ILE A 557 -31.97 -13.97 12.08
N LEU A 558 -31.29 -13.95 10.93
CA LEU A 558 -29.82 -13.98 10.86
C LEU A 558 -29.16 -12.74 11.47
N LYS A 559 -29.82 -11.58 11.47
CA LYS A 559 -29.38 -10.39 12.22
C LYS A 559 -29.53 -10.58 13.74
N ASN A 560 -30.67 -11.07 14.21
CA ASN A 560 -30.96 -11.28 15.63
C ASN A 560 -30.07 -12.37 16.27
N VAL A 561 -29.67 -13.37 15.47
CA VAL A 561 -28.71 -14.42 15.82
C VAL A 561 -27.25 -13.93 15.67
N GLY A 562 -27.02 -12.68 15.25
CA GLY A 562 -25.69 -12.09 15.16
C GLY A 562 -24.81 -12.66 14.02
N LEU A 563 -25.42 -13.17 12.96
CA LEU A 563 -24.73 -13.76 11.82
C LEU A 563 -24.60 -12.80 10.63
N LEU A 564 -25.58 -11.92 10.44
CA LEU A 564 -25.54 -10.85 9.46
C LEU A 564 -25.52 -9.46 10.13
N PRO A 565 -24.79 -8.47 9.57
CA PRO A 565 -24.75 -7.11 10.08
C PRO A 565 -25.96 -6.24 9.65
N SER A 566 -26.93 -6.82 8.93
CA SER A 566 -28.16 -6.18 8.46
C SER A 566 -29.26 -7.21 8.22
N ASP A 567 -30.51 -6.75 8.35
CA ASP A 567 -31.76 -7.44 8.04
C ASP A 567 -32.30 -7.07 6.65
N ASN A 568 -31.54 -6.29 5.89
CA ASN A 568 -31.86 -5.97 4.51
C ASN A 568 -32.02 -7.24 3.67
N VAL A 569 -33.20 -7.44 3.10
CA VAL A 569 -33.48 -8.51 2.13
C VAL A 569 -33.73 -7.90 0.76
N VAL A 570 -32.75 -8.03 -0.14
CA VAL A 570 -32.90 -7.64 -1.53
C VAL A 570 -33.66 -8.75 -2.25
N LYS A 571 -34.98 -8.59 -2.37
CA LYS A 571 -35.83 -9.49 -3.17
C LYS A 571 -35.83 -9.06 -4.64
N MET A 572 -35.62 -10.02 -5.54
CA MET A 572 -35.67 -9.78 -6.98
C MET A 572 -35.99 -11.10 -7.72
N SER A 573 -36.63 -11.02 -8.89
CA SER A 573 -36.89 -12.20 -9.73
C SER A 573 -35.70 -12.53 -10.65
N GLY A 574 -35.46 -13.81 -10.91
CA GLY A 574 -34.45 -14.27 -11.87
C GLY A 574 -34.58 -13.61 -13.26
N ARG A 575 -35.82 -13.37 -13.73
CA ARG A 575 -36.09 -12.65 -14.98
C ARG A 575 -35.66 -11.19 -14.95
N THR A 576 -35.61 -10.57 -13.77
CA THR A 576 -35.22 -9.17 -13.59
C THR A 576 -33.69 -8.98 -13.55
N MET A 577 -32.92 -10.04 -13.26
CA MET A 577 -31.45 -10.01 -13.38
C MET A 577 -30.99 -9.83 -14.83
N GLN A 578 -31.74 -10.36 -15.79
CA GLN A 578 -31.42 -10.22 -17.20
C GLN A 578 -31.60 -8.76 -17.67
N ASP A 579 -30.67 -8.30 -18.50
CA ASP A 579 -30.76 -7.05 -19.24
C ASP A 579 -30.99 -7.34 -20.73
N ARG A 580 -31.57 -6.37 -21.47
CA ARG A 580 -31.89 -6.49 -22.89
C ARG A 580 -30.69 -6.25 -23.80
N TYR A 581 -29.53 -5.89 -23.24
CA TYR A 581 -28.32 -5.52 -23.95
C TYR A 581 -27.15 -6.41 -23.55
N LEU A 582 -26.29 -6.78 -24.51
CA LEU A 582 -25.06 -7.53 -24.21
C LEU A 582 -24.16 -6.72 -23.26
N GLY A 583 -23.56 -7.39 -22.28
CA GLY A 583 -22.75 -6.79 -21.21
C GLY A 583 -23.56 -6.19 -20.04
N GLY A 584 -24.74 -5.61 -20.29
CA GLY A 584 -25.56 -4.95 -19.26
C GLY A 584 -25.95 -5.84 -18.08
N THR A 585 -26.27 -7.12 -18.36
CA THR A 585 -26.61 -8.13 -17.35
C THR A 585 -25.54 -8.29 -16.26
N GLN A 586 -24.25 -8.26 -16.62
CA GLN A 586 -23.15 -8.45 -15.64
C GLN A 586 -23.03 -7.25 -14.70
N ALA A 587 -23.11 -6.02 -15.23
CA ALA A 587 -23.10 -4.80 -14.43
C ALA A 587 -24.31 -4.75 -13.48
N LYS A 588 -25.50 -5.06 -13.99
CA LYS A 588 -26.76 -5.09 -13.24
C LYS A 588 -26.76 -6.14 -12.13
N VAL A 589 -26.30 -7.37 -12.41
CA VAL A 589 -26.14 -8.41 -11.38
C VAL A 589 -25.10 -7.99 -10.33
N THR A 590 -24.00 -7.35 -10.74
CA THR A 590 -22.98 -6.84 -9.82
C THR A 590 -23.54 -5.76 -8.89
N GLU A 591 -24.36 -4.84 -9.41
CA GLU A 591 -25.05 -3.82 -8.63
C GLU A 591 -26.05 -4.43 -7.62
N ILE A 592 -26.86 -5.40 -8.08
CA ILE A 592 -27.81 -6.12 -7.23
C ILE A 592 -27.09 -6.86 -6.09
N VAL A 593 -25.99 -7.56 -6.39
CA VAL A 593 -25.16 -8.23 -5.38
C VAL A 593 -24.56 -7.20 -4.40
N LYS A 594 -24.01 -6.09 -4.90
CA LYS A 594 -23.49 -5.01 -4.05
C LYS A 594 -24.56 -4.42 -3.12
N SER A 595 -25.81 -4.29 -3.59
CA SER A 595 -26.93 -3.80 -2.77
C SER A 595 -27.36 -4.77 -1.66
N ALA A 596 -27.06 -6.06 -1.81
CA ALA A 596 -27.38 -7.13 -0.85
C ALA A 596 -26.24 -7.47 0.12
N LEU A 597 -25.04 -6.91 -0.08
CA LEU A 597 -23.87 -7.20 0.75
C LEU A 597 -24.10 -6.84 2.23
N GLY A 598 -23.86 -7.82 3.11
CA GLY A 598 -24.15 -7.73 4.55
C GLY A 598 -25.62 -7.96 4.94
N GLY A 599 -26.48 -8.32 3.99
CA GLY A 599 -27.86 -8.77 4.21
C GLY A 599 -28.14 -10.10 3.47
N VAL A 600 -29.38 -10.29 3.01
CA VAL A 600 -29.82 -11.46 2.25
C VAL A 600 -30.19 -11.06 0.82
N LEU A 601 -29.64 -11.75 -0.18
CA LEU A 601 -30.13 -11.69 -1.57
C LEU A 601 -31.15 -12.82 -1.77
N PHE A 602 -32.42 -12.49 -2.00
CA PHE A 602 -33.46 -13.48 -2.31
C PHE A 602 -33.83 -13.45 -3.80
N ILE A 603 -33.51 -14.54 -4.49
CA ILE A 603 -33.80 -14.74 -5.91
C ILE A 603 -35.08 -15.57 -6.04
N ASP A 604 -36.18 -14.91 -6.40
CA ASP A 604 -37.48 -15.54 -6.68
C ASP A 604 -37.55 -15.98 -8.17
N ASP A 605 -38.23 -17.08 -8.49
CA ASP A 605 -38.20 -17.68 -9.84
C ASP A 605 -36.78 -17.77 -10.46
N ALA A 606 -35.82 -18.36 -9.72
CA ALA A 606 -34.45 -18.57 -10.21
C ALA A 606 -34.41 -19.45 -11.49
N GLY A 607 -35.45 -20.27 -11.74
CA GLY A 607 -35.62 -21.03 -12.98
C GLY A 607 -35.73 -20.13 -14.22
N GLY A 608 -36.28 -18.92 -14.08
CA GLY A 608 -36.33 -17.91 -15.15
C GLY A 608 -34.97 -17.33 -15.55
N MET A 609 -33.87 -17.71 -14.90
CA MET A 609 -32.50 -17.39 -15.34
C MET A 609 -31.91 -18.42 -16.32
N ALA A 610 -32.49 -19.62 -16.41
CA ALA A 610 -32.03 -20.63 -17.35
C ALA A 610 -32.45 -20.24 -18.79
N PRO A 611 -31.60 -20.50 -19.81
CA PRO A 611 -32.00 -20.29 -21.20
C PRO A 611 -33.18 -21.19 -21.55
N GLU A 612 -34.21 -20.63 -22.22
CA GLU A 612 -35.40 -21.38 -22.62
C GLU A 612 -35.05 -22.52 -23.58
N SER A 613 -35.02 -23.74 -23.07
CA SER A 613 -34.74 -24.94 -23.84
C SER A 613 -35.97 -25.38 -24.65
N GLY A 614 -36.29 -24.65 -25.74
CA GLY A 614 -37.02 -25.21 -26.88
C GLY A 614 -38.13 -24.37 -27.53
N ALA A 615 -37.76 -23.45 -28.42
CA ALA A 615 -38.50 -23.20 -29.68
C ALA A 615 -37.54 -22.55 -30.70
N GLY A 616 -37.49 -23.07 -31.93
CA GLY A 616 -36.39 -22.76 -32.85
C GLY A 616 -36.54 -21.44 -33.63
N ALA A 617 -35.54 -20.57 -33.50
CA ALA A 617 -35.13 -19.61 -34.54
C ALA A 617 -33.64 -19.32 -34.39
N GLY A 618 -32.81 -19.76 -35.34
CA GLY A 618 -31.36 -19.57 -35.27
C GLY A 618 -30.94 -18.19 -35.77
N ALA A 619 -30.33 -17.38 -34.90
CA ALA A 619 -29.50 -16.24 -35.29
C ALA A 619 -28.54 -15.79 -34.16
N SER A 620 -27.27 -16.19 -34.28
CA SER A 620 -26.10 -15.37 -33.98
C SER A 620 -26.13 -14.39 -32.79
N TYR A 621 -26.06 -14.88 -31.55
CA TYR A 621 -25.38 -14.16 -30.46
C TYR A 621 -24.63 -15.14 -29.54
N ASN A 622 -23.41 -14.75 -29.19
CA ASN A 622 -22.37 -15.49 -28.43
C ASN A 622 -21.37 -16.29 -29.27
N LYS A 623 -20.54 -15.56 -30.04
CA LYS A 623 -19.11 -15.87 -30.05
C LYS A 623 -18.50 -15.39 -28.74
N GLU A 624 -17.63 -16.22 -28.17
CA GLU A 624 -16.48 -15.89 -27.30
C GLU A 624 -16.54 -14.54 -26.57
N VAL A 625 -16.90 -14.60 -25.28
CA VAL A 625 -16.53 -13.57 -24.30
C VAL A 625 -15.39 -14.16 -23.46
N ASP A 626 -14.28 -13.42 -23.37
CA ASP A 626 -13.06 -13.88 -22.71
C ASP A 626 -13.25 -14.18 -21.22
N VAL A 627 -12.49 -15.16 -20.74
CA VAL A 627 -12.64 -15.73 -19.38
C VAL A 627 -11.89 -14.90 -18.31
N ASP A 628 -11.08 -13.92 -18.71
CA ASP A 628 -10.16 -13.21 -17.81
C ASP A 628 -10.80 -12.10 -16.95
N GLU A 629 -11.90 -11.45 -17.38
CA GLU A 629 -12.50 -10.34 -16.62
C GLU A 629 -13.27 -10.77 -15.34
N ASN A 630 -13.59 -12.06 -15.17
CA ASN A 630 -14.34 -12.55 -14.00
C ASN A 630 -13.48 -12.89 -12.76
N GLN A 631 -12.15 -12.83 -12.85
CA GLN A 631 -11.29 -13.07 -11.68
C GLN A 631 -11.18 -11.86 -10.74
N GLU A 632 -11.30 -10.64 -11.26
CA GLU A 632 -11.23 -9.41 -10.45
C GLU A 632 -12.52 -9.18 -9.66
N THR A 633 -13.69 -9.40 -10.26
CA THR A 633 -14.99 -9.23 -9.58
C THR A 633 -15.16 -10.18 -8.40
N ALA A 634 -14.63 -11.41 -8.48
CA ALA A 634 -14.62 -12.37 -7.39
C ALA A 634 -13.74 -11.94 -6.21
N ARG A 635 -12.63 -11.21 -6.47
CA ARG A 635 -11.73 -10.67 -5.44
C ARG A 635 -12.31 -9.43 -4.77
N ALA A 636 -12.92 -8.53 -5.54
CA ALA A 636 -13.51 -7.29 -5.06
C ALA A 636 -14.67 -7.50 -4.04
N CYS A 637 -15.40 -8.62 -4.13
CA CYS A 637 -16.54 -8.93 -3.27
C CYS A 637 -16.20 -9.69 -1.97
N GLY A 638 -14.91 -9.90 -1.64
CA GLY A 638 -14.50 -10.53 -0.38
C GLY A 638 -14.87 -12.02 -0.24
N VAL A 639 -15.34 -12.65 -1.31
CA VAL A 639 -15.67 -14.08 -1.32
C VAL A 639 -14.37 -14.88 -1.34
N ARG A 640 -13.95 -15.42 -0.18
CA ARG A 640 -13.15 -16.64 -0.19
C ARG A 640 -13.98 -17.71 -0.89
N ALA A 641 -13.59 -18.08 -2.10
CA ALA A 641 -14.14 -19.26 -2.75
C ALA A 641 -14.00 -20.46 -1.82
N MET A 642 -15.11 -20.95 -1.28
CA MET A 642 -15.09 -22.11 -0.40
C MET A 642 -14.52 -23.32 -1.16
N PRO A 643 -13.66 -24.15 -0.54
CA PRO A 643 -12.80 -25.10 -1.25
C PRO A 643 -13.53 -26.37 -1.71
N THR A 644 -14.69 -26.26 -2.34
CA THR A 644 -15.57 -27.39 -2.66
C THR A 644 -15.15 -28.17 -3.92
N PHE A 645 -14.38 -27.59 -4.85
CA PHE A 645 -13.76 -28.39 -5.93
C PHE A 645 -12.48 -29.11 -5.45
N GLN A 646 -11.62 -28.47 -4.66
CA GLN A 646 -10.42 -29.14 -4.13
C GLN A 646 -10.73 -30.15 -3.02
N ALA A 647 -11.77 -29.97 -2.20
CA ALA A 647 -12.23 -30.99 -1.27
C ALA A 647 -12.87 -32.19 -1.99
N PHE A 648 -13.59 -31.96 -3.09
CA PHE A 648 -14.15 -33.02 -3.92
C PHE A 648 -13.07 -33.78 -4.71
N VAL A 649 -12.09 -33.09 -5.31
CA VAL A 649 -10.91 -33.73 -5.92
C VAL A 649 -10.04 -34.43 -4.88
N LYS A 650 -9.89 -33.88 -3.65
CA LYS A 650 -9.26 -34.60 -2.53
C LYS A 650 -10.02 -35.86 -2.12
N LYS A 651 -11.35 -35.88 -2.18
CA LYS A 651 -12.18 -37.08 -1.85
C LYS A 651 -12.26 -38.09 -3.01
N VAL A 652 -12.20 -37.66 -4.27
CA VAL A 652 -12.24 -38.56 -5.43
C VAL A 652 -10.85 -39.13 -5.77
N LYS A 653 -9.78 -38.36 -5.59
CA LYS A 653 -8.39 -38.88 -5.46
C LYS A 653 -8.00 -39.19 -4.00
N MET A 654 -8.99 -39.40 -3.13
CA MET A 654 -8.83 -40.27 -1.95
C MET A 654 -8.89 -41.75 -2.34
N TYR A 655 -9.20 -42.05 -3.61
CA TYR A 655 -8.57 -43.19 -4.27
C TYR A 655 -7.16 -42.75 -4.74
N GLU A 656 -6.13 -43.33 -4.11
CA GLU A 656 -4.75 -43.49 -4.63
C GLU A 656 -3.65 -42.39 -4.40
N ARG A 657 -3.42 -42.03 -3.11
CA ARG A 657 -2.08 -41.75 -2.47
C ARG A 657 -1.15 -40.55 -2.90
N ALA A 658 -1.06 -39.51 -2.03
CA ALA A 658 0.12 -38.58 -1.78
C ALA A 658 0.64 -37.68 -2.96
N PRO A 659 1.61 -36.72 -2.84
CA PRO A 659 2.36 -36.09 -1.69
C PRO A 659 2.63 -34.52 -1.71
N VAL A 660 2.77 -33.79 -0.56
CA VAL A 660 3.59 -32.50 -0.48
C VAL A 660 4.40 -32.27 0.82
N VAL A 661 3.86 -32.33 2.05
CA VAL A 661 4.73 -32.53 3.25
C VAL A 661 5.50 -33.85 3.08
N ARG A 662 4.75 -34.80 2.52
CA ARG A 662 5.18 -36.02 1.88
C ARG A 662 6.18 -35.86 0.69
N THR A 663 6.49 -34.68 0.13
CA THR A 663 7.63 -34.55 -0.82
C THR A 663 8.97 -34.32 -0.14
N THR A 664 9.01 -33.99 1.15
CA THR A 664 10.25 -34.11 1.94
C THR A 664 10.20 -35.43 2.71
N THR A 665 9.15 -35.62 3.51
CA THR A 665 9.02 -36.77 4.41
C THR A 665 8.71 -38.09 3.68
N ASN A 666 7.99 -38.12 2.53
CA ASN A 666 7.98 -39.33 1.67
C ASN A 666 9.06 -39.32 0.58
N VAL A 667 9.86 -38.28 0.34
CA VAL A 667 11.09 -38.52 -0.46
C VAL A 667 12.05 -39.37 0.37
N LEU A 668 12.13 -39.10 1.68
CA LEU A 668 12.82 -39.95 2.64
C LEU A 668 12.06 -41.29 2.86
N THR A 669 10.80 -41.28 3.33
CA THR A 669 10.10 -42.54 3.65
C THR A 669 9.62 -43.37 2.45
N ARG A 670 9.51 -42.87 1.20
CA ARG A 670 9.26 -43.73 0.02
C ARG A 670 10.51 -44.50 -0.38
N THR A 671 11.69 -43.89 -0.21
CA THR A 671 12.99 -44.58 -0.33
C THR A 671 13.13 -45.68 0.73
N VAL A 672 12.50 -45.51 1.90
CA VAL A 672 12.46 -46.54 2.97
C VAL A 672 11.29 -47.53 2.84
N ARG A 673 10.17 -47.17 2.21
CA ARG A 673 8.97 -48.04 2.08
C ARG A 673 9.02 -49.02 0.90
N GLU A 674 9.96 -48.85 -0.02
CA GLU A 674 10.47 -49.96 -0.85
C GLU A 674 11.21 -51.02 -0.01
N LYS A 675 11.59 -50.69 1.25
CA LYS A 675 12.04 -51.65 2.27
C LYS A 675 10.91 -52.02 3.28
N LYS A 676 10.14 -51.09 3.89
CA LYS A 676 9.14 -51.39 4.98
C LYS A 676 7.93 -50.41 5.14
N GLY A 677 6.71 -50.94 5.41
CA GLY A 677 5.77 -50.37 6.42
C GLY A 677 4.44 -49.68 6.00
N GLY A 678 3.27 -50.18 6.47
CA GLY A 678 1.92 -49.57 6.42
C GLY A 678 1.56 -48.63 7.60
N GLY A 679 0.32 -48.08 7.66
CA GLY A 679 -0.21 -47.24 8.77
C GLY A 679 0.04 -45.73 8.59
N GLU A 680 -0.80 -44.75 8.96
CA GLU A 680 -1.97 -44.62 9.87
C GLU A 680 -1.64 -44.41 11.36
N GLU A 681 -2.20 -43.33 11.93
CA GLU A 681 -2.28 -42.86 13.34
C GLU A 681 -1.03 -42.80 14.25
N ALA A 682 -0.90 -41.68 14.97
CA ALA A 682 -0.09 -41.51 16.18
C ALA A 682 -0.66 -40.31 16.98
N GLY A 683 -0.80 -40.37 18.30
CA GLY A 683 -0.57 -41.48 19.20
C GLY A 683 -0.48 -41.01 20.66
N ASP A 684 -0.54 -41.96 21.59
CA ASP A 684 -0.04 -41.78 22.96
C ASP A 684 0.49 -43.15 23.42
N GLY A 685 1.73 -43.22 23.91
CA GLY A 685 2.40 -44.45 24.35
C GLY A 685 3.60 -44.94 23.50
N ASP A 686 4.77 -45.00 24.13
CA ASP A 686 6.04 -45.50 23.57
C ASP A 686 6.15 -47.03 23.56
N GLU A 687 6.82 -47.60 22.54
CA GLU A 687 7.81 -48.68 22.73
C GLU A 687 8.74 -48.82 21.50
N GLU A 688 9.98 -49.27 21.73
CA GLU A 688 11.08 -49.14 20.75
C GLU A 688 11.59 -50.47 20.16
N ALA A 689 12.37 -50.34 19.06
CA ALA A 689 13.36 -51.32 18.57
C ALA A 689 12.82 -52.63 17.92
N LYS A 690 13.53 -53.30 17.01
CA LYS A 690 14.78 -53.02 16.27
C LYS A 690 14.75 -53.82 14.95
N GLY A 691 15.40 -53.33 13.90
CA GLY A 691 15.55 -54.09 12.65
C GLY A 691 16.25 -53.30 11.55
N ASP A 692 17.49 -53.70 11.25
CA ASP A 692 18.54 -53.00 10.49
C ASP A 692 18.13 -52.27 9.21
N GLY A 693 18.99 -51.30 8.82
CA GLY A 693 18.99 -50.75 7.47
C GLY A 693 19.70 -49.42 7.21
N GLU A 694 20.55 -48.91 8.11
CA GLU A 694 21.43 -47.70 8.01
C GLU A 694 20.79 -46.32 7.67
N ASP A 695 19.64 -46.28 7.00
CA ASP A 695 18.99 -45.06 6.46
C ASP A 695 17.98 -44.39 7.42
N LEU A 696 17.57 -45.04 8.52
CA LEU A 696 16.38 -44.69 9.32
C LEU A 696 16.61 -43.68 10.48
N TRP A 697 17.85 -43.43 10.85
CA TRP A 697 18.19 -42.79 12.12
C TRP A 697 17.85 -41.29 12.16
N VAL A 698 17.84 -40.60 11.02
CA VAL A 698 17.50 -39.17 10.93
C VAL A 698 16.00 -38.94 11.12
N SER A 699 15.13 -39.81 10.60
CA SER A 699 13.69 -39.72 10.88
C SER A 699 13.37 -40.01 12.33
N ASP A 700 14.05 -41.00 12.94
CA ASP A 700 13.87 -41.32 14.36
C ASP A 700 14.39 -40.20 15.26
N ALA A 701 15.54 -39.61 14.93
CA ALA A 701 16.08 -38.45 15.63
C ALA A 701 15.12 -37.24 15.60
N MET A 702 14.50 -36.96 14.45
CA MET A 702 13.58 -35.82 14.29
C MET A 702 12.20 -36.06 14.91
N MET A 703 11.65 -37.28 14.81
CA MET A 703 10.36 -37.60 15.42
C MET A 703 10.45 -37.83 16.93
N GLY A 704 11.56 -38.39 17.42
CA GLY A 704 11.76 -38.69 18.84
C GLY A 704 12.18 -37.51 19.71
N SER A 705 12.92 -36.53 19.19
CA SER A 705 13.36 -35.36 19.97
C SER A 705 12.49 -34.11 19.84
N GLY A 706 11.29 -34.23 19.24
CA GLY A 706 10.33 -33.13 19.12
C GLY A 706 10.85 -31.93 18.31
N TRP A 707 11.72 -32.17 17.33
CA TRP A 707 12.48 -31.10 16.68
C TRP A 707 11.69 -30.42 15.53
N HIS A 708 11.71 -29.09 15.50
CA HIS A 708 10.88 -28.25 14.61
C HIS A 708 11.67 -27.19 13.83
N GLY A 709 12.86 -27.53 13.31
CA GLY A 709 13.64 -26.62 12.46
C GLY A 709 13.45 -26.84 10.95
N GLU A 710 14.01 -25.93 10.16
CA GLU A 710 13.82 -25.89 8.71
C GLU A 710 14.72 -26.87 7.93
N LEU A 711 14.38 -27.08 6.65
CA LEU A 711 15.09 -27.98 5.73
C LEU A 711 16.58 -27.62 5.55
N ASP A 712 16.93 -26.34 5.65
CA ASP A 712 18.31 -25.85 5.51
C ASP A 712 19.13 -26.11 6.78
N ASP A 713 18.51 -26.13 7.96
CA ASP A 713 19.19 -26.51 9.21
C ASP A 713 19.57 -28.00 9.22
N ILE A 714 18.73 -28.83 8.59
CA ILE A 714 18.98 -30.26 8.38
C ILE A 714 20.19 -30.46 7.44
N GLU A 715 20.30 -29.68 6.37
CA GLU A 715 21.48 -29.70 5.48
C GLU A 715 22.75 -29.22 6.20
N GLN A 716 22.66 -28.22 7.07
CA GLN A 716 23.79 -27.73 7.87
C GLN A 716 24.27 -28.73 8.93
N MET A 717 23.36 -29.45 9.58
CA MET A 717 23.71 -30.52 10.54
C MET A 717 24.27 -31.76 9.84
N MET A 718 23.69 -32.17 8.70
CA MET A 718 24.25 -33.28 7.91
C MET A 718 25.63 -32.95 7.34
N THR A 719 25.88 -31.72 6.87
CA THR A 719 27.21 -31.30 6.39
C THR A 719 28.22 -31.01 7.50
N GLY A 720 27.89 -31.27 8.77
CA GLY A 720 28.78 -31.10 9.93
C GLY A 720 29.10 -29.64 10.27
N LYS A 721 28.38 -28.68 9.69
CA LYS A 721 28.55 -27.23 9.94
C LYS A 721 27.83 -26.76 11.21
N ARG A 722 26.85 -27.54 11.67
CA ARG A 722 26.10 -27.32 12.91
C ARG A 722 26.06 -28.64 13.69
N ASP A 723 26.29 -28.60 15.00
CA ASP A 723 26.26 -29.79 15.83
C ASP A 723 24.82 -30.16 16.21
N TRP A 724 24.59 -31.45 16.48
CA TRP A 724 23.26 -31.98 16.81
C TRP A 724 22.87 -31.67 18.26
N PRO A 725 21.59 -31.32 18.53
CA PRO A 725 21.13 -31.01 19.89
C PRO A 725 21.36 -32.16 20.87
N GLN A 726 21.69 -31.83 22.12
CA GLN A 726 22.05 -32.83 23.13
C GLN A 726 20.90 -33.81 23.43
N GLY A 727 19.65 -33.32 23.53
CA GLY A 727 18.47 -34.20 23.69
C GLY A 727 18.28 -35.20 22.54
N THR A 728 18.64 -34.82 21.30
CA THR A 728 18.65 -35.74 20.15
C THR A 728 19.76 -36.79 20.29
N LYS A 729 20.95 -36.40 20.77
CA LYS A 729 22.05 -37.34 21.04
C LYS A 729 21.69 -38.33 22.15
N ASP A 730 21.10 -37.86 23.24
CA ASP A 730 20.73 -38.68 24.39
C ASP A 730 19.57 -39.64 24.07
N PHE A 731 18.58 -39.21 23.29
CA PHE A 731 17.55 -40.09 22.72
C PHE A 731 18.16 -41.23 21.89
N LEU A 732 19.14 -40.94 21.02
CA LEU A 732 19.81 -41.97 20.23
C LEU A 732 20.63 -42.96 21.09
N LYS A 733 21.24 -42.52 22.20
CA LYS A 733 21.88 -43.43 23.18
C LYS A 733 20.86 -44.39 23.77
N GLN A 734 19.74 -43.85 24.27
CA GLN A 734 18.69 -44.62 24.93
C GLN A 734 18.07 -45.65 23.98
N LYS A 735 17.62 -45.21 22.80
CA LYS A 735 16.94 -46.05 21.80
C LYS A 735 17.77 -47.21 21.28
N TYR A 736 19.05 -46.95 21.05
CA TYR A 736 19.91 -47.90 20.35
C TYR A 736 20.87 -48.64 21.29
N GLY A 737 21.08 -48.16 22.52
CA GLY A 737 21.97 -48.78 23.51
C GLY A 737 23.45 -48.51 23.22
N VAL A 738 23.77 -47.28 22.81
CA VAL A 738 25.12 -46.83 22.42
C VAL A 738 25.59 -45.67 23.30
N ASP A 739 26.91 -45.50 23.43
CA ASP A 739 27.52 -44.42 24.21
C ASP A 739 27.73 -43.13 23.37
N ASP A 740 28.26 -42.07 24.00
CA ASP A 740 28.57 -40.80 23.32
C ASP A 740 29.52 -40.96 22.12
N ALA A 741 30.48 -41.89 22.22
CA ALA A 741 31.42 -42.17 21.13
C ALA A 741 30.69 -42.82 19.93
N GLY A 742 29.82 -43.79 20.20
CA GLY A 742 28.94 -44.41 19.22
C GLY A 742 28.08 -43.38 18.49
N VAL A 743 27.33 -42.55 19.22
CA VAL A 743 26.49 -41.49 18.61
C VAL A 743 27.33 -40.52 17.76
N GLY A 744 28.52 -40.13 18.23
CA GLY A 744 29.43 -39.27 17.48
C GLY A 744 29.92 -39.87 16.16
N GLU A 745 30.19 -41.18 16.11
CA GLU A 745 30.59 -41.87 14.89
C GLU A 745 29.42 -42.01 13.89
N MET A 746 28.21 -42.28 14.40
CA MET A 746 27.00 -42.38 13.58
C MET A 746 26.66 -41.09 12.85
N LEU A 747 26.73 -39.95 13.53
CA LEU A 747 26.44 -38.64 12.94
C LEU A 747 27.49 -38.23 11.90
N LYS A 748 28.77 -38.58 12.10
CA LYS A 748 29.85 -38.27 11.14
C LYS A 748 29.75 -39.04 9.82
N LYS A 749 29.22 -40.26 9.82
CA LYS A 749 29.10 -41.08 8.58
C LYS A 749 28.06 -40.55 7.58
N GLN A 750 27.13 -39.69 8.00
CA GLN A 750 26.09 -39.11 7.12
C GLN A 750 26.60 -37.99 6.20
N GLY A 751 27.52 -37.13 6.66
CA GLY A 751 27.93 -35.92 5.94
C GLY A 751 28.68 -36.12 4.61
N SER A 752 29.02 -37.36 4.28
CA SER A 752 29.64 -37.75 3.00
C SER A 752 28.64 -38.34 1.99
N ASN A 753 27.35 -38.47 2.33
CA ASN A 753 26.36 -39.15 1.48
C ASN A 753 25.77 -38.25 0.37
N VAL A 754 26.61 -37.90 -0.61
CA VAL A 754 26.29 -37.05 -1.79
C VAL A 754 25.02 -37.48 -2.53
N GLN A 755 24.66 -38.77 -2.50
CA GLN A 755 23.46 -39.29 -3.17
C GLN A 755 22.15 -38.80 -2.53
N GLN A 756 22.09 -38.58 -1.21
CA GLN A 756 20.88 -38.06 -0.57
C GLN A 756 20.64 -36.58 -0.93
N LEU A 757 21.71 -35.76 -0.88
CA LEU A 757 21.68 -34.36 -1.35
C LEU A 757 21.26 -34.23 -2.82
N THR A 758 21.72 -35.15 -3.68
CA THR A 758 21.36 -35.16 -5.11
C THR A 758 19.88 -35.50 -5.32
N LYS A 759 19.34 -36.51 -4.61
CA LYS A 759 17.91 -36.87 -4.67
C LYS A 759 17.00 -35.73 -4.18
N LEU A 760 17.45 -34.95 -3.19
CA LEU A 760 16.73 -33.79 -2.66
C LEU A 760 16.62 -32.66 -3.71
N ARG A 761 17.67 -32.44 -4.50
CA ARG A 761 17.65 -31.53 -5.67
C ARG A 761 16.75 -32.05 -6.80
N GLU A 762 16.75 -33.34 -7.10
CA GLU A 762 15.87 -33.93 -8.13
C GLU A 762 14.39 -33.82 -7.78
N ALA A 763 14.00 -33.97 -6.50
CA ALA A 763 12.63 -33.81 -6.06
C ALA A 763 12.09 -32.39 -6.34
N LYS A 764 12.94 -31.37 -6.11
CA LYS A 764 12.66 -29.95 -6.40
C LYS A 764 12.37 -29.71 -7.90
N GLU A 765 13.06 -30.41 -8.79
CA GLU A 765 12.83 -30.32 -10.25
C GLU A 765 11.62 -31.15 -10.75
N ARG A 766 11.35 -32.32 -10.17
CA ARG A 766 10.17 -33.13 -10.58
C ARG A 766 8.85 -32.42 -10.27
N ALA A 767 8.79 -31.66 -9.18
CA ALA A 767 7.65 -30.78 -8.85
C ALA A 767 7.45 -29.68 -9.90
N ARG A 768 8.55 -29.15 -10.49
CA ARG A 768 8.50 -28.13 -11.54
C ARG A 768 7.92 -28.69 -12.85
N ARG A 769 8.43 -29.84 -13.31
CA ARG A 769 7.98 -30.47 -14.58
C ARG A 769 6.59 -31.10 -14.55
N ALA A 770 6.09 -31.50 -13.38
CA ALA A 770 4.71 -31.98 -13.24
C ALA A 770 3.69 -30.86 -13.50
N LYS A 771 4.06 -29.60 -13.25
CA LYS A 771 3.27 -28.42 -13.58
C LYS A 771 3.17 -28.21 -15.10
N GLU A 772 4.30 -28.31 -15.81
CA GLU A 772 4.39 -28.13 -17.27
C GLU A 772 3.62 -29.19 -18.09
N ARG A 773 3.33 -30.37 -17.51
CA ARG A 773 2.56 -31.45 -18.17
C ARG A 773 1.03 -31.32 -18.05
N SER A 774 0.54 -30.32 -17.31
CA SER A 774 -0.87 -29.91 -17.34
C SER A 774 -1.27 -29.37 -18.72
N ASP A 775 -0.31 -28.80 -19.45
CA ASP A 775 -0.60 -27.74 -20.42
C ASP A 775 -0.75 -28.24 -21.88
N ALA A 776 -1.05 -29.54 -22.09
CA ALA A 776 -1.21 -30.14 -23.41
C ALA A 776 -2.31 -31.23 -23.46
N ILE A 777 -3.23 -31.12 -24.44
CA ILE A 777 -4.49 -31.89 -24.53
C ILE A 777 -4.46 -32.86 -25.79
N PRO A 778 -5.57 -33.41 -26.35
CA PRO A 778 -5.81 -34.86 -26.43
C PRO A 778 -5.69 -35.49 -27.84
N ALA A 779 -5.95 -36.81 -27.94
CA ALA A 779 -6.37 -37.46 -29.18
C ALA A 779 -7.33 -38.66 -28.95
N THR A 780 -8.46 -38.66 -29.68
CA THR A 780 -9.39 -39.80 -29.91
C THR A 780 -9.15 -40.35 -31.34
N GLU A 781 -9.77 -41.40 -31.90
CA GLU A 781 -11.14 -41.97 -31.87
C GLU A 781 -11.09 -43.49 -32.17
N SER A 782 -12.11 -44.33 -31.93
CA SER A 782 -13.56 -44.14 -31.72
C SER A 782 -14.07 -45.07 -30.60
N THR A 783 -14.52 -44.66 -29.40
CA THR A 783 -14.94 -43.39 -28.75
C THR A 783 -16.42 -42.96 -28.90
N SER A 784 -16.73 -41.72 -28.51
CA SER A 784 -17.72 -41.24 -27.48
C SER A 784 -19.22 -41.51 -27.77
N LEU A 785 -20.21 -41.30 -26.89
CA LEU A 785 -20.36 -40.45 -25.68
C LEU A 785 -21.43 -41.00 -24.68
N VAL A 786 -21.27 -40.81 -23.34
CA VAL A 786 -22.30 -40.92 -22.24
C VAL A 786 -21.89 -40.05 -21.01
N LYS A 787 -22.76 -39.15 -20.50
CA LYS A 787 -22.47 -37.79 -19.96
C LYS A 787 -22.17 -37.67 -18.40
N TYR A 788 -21.70 -36.53 -17.80
CA TYR A 788 -21.77 -36.10 -16.33
C TYR A 788 -21.83 -34.54 -16.00
N CYS A 789 -22.28 -34.07 -14.80
CA CYS A 789 -22.37 -32.66 -14.29
C CYS A 789 -21.14 -31.96 -13.67
N THR A 790 -20.96 -30.66 -13.95
CA THR A 790 -19.86 -29.79 -13.48
C THR A 790 -19.92 -29.42 -11.99
N ALA A 791 -21.09 -29.54 -11.34
CA ALA A 791 -21.23 -29.32 -9.90
C ALA A 791 -21.01 -30.60 -9.05
N CYS A 792 -21.29 -31.79 -9.60
CA CYS A 792 -21.38 -33.02 -8.80
C CYS A 792 -20.78 -34.30 -9.43
N GLY A 793 -20.27 -34.24 -10.66
CA GLY A 793 -19.62 -35.37 -11.34
C GLY A 793 -20.53 -36.55 -11.69
N ARG A 794 -21.86 -36.35 -11.82
CA ARG A 794 -22.83 -37.43 -12.10
C ARG A 794 -23.44 -37.44 -13.51
N PRO A 795 -23.72 -38.63 -14.10
CA PRO A 795 -24.40 -38.76 -15.38
C PRO A 795 -25.81 -38.18 -15.48
N ASP A 796 -26.05 -37.48 -16.59
CA ASP A 796 -27.33 -36.95 -17.11
C ASP A 796 -28.07 -35.93 -16.22
N CYS A 797 -27.76 -34.66 -16.48
CA CYS A 797 -28.32 -33.41 -15.95
C CYS A 797 -28.06 -32.36 -17.06
N ASP A 798 -28.78 -31.24 -17.23
CA ASP A 798 -28.54 -30.41 -18.44
C ASP A 798 -28.81 -28.89 -18.22
N PHE A 799 -28.10 -28.07 -17.43
CA PHE A 799 -27.23 -28.19 -16.22
C PHE A 799 -25.96 -29.05 -16.19
N ALA A 800 -25.61 -29.68 -17.31
CA ALA A 800 -24.42 -30.47 -17.62
C ALA A 800 -24.49 -30.80 -19.14
N PRO A 801 -23.70 -31.73 -19.76
CA PRO A 801 -22.67 -32.63 -19.19
C PRO A 801 -21.44 -33.07 -20.06
N ILE A 802 -20.51 -33.88 -19.48
CA ILE A 802 -19.21 -34.35 -20.04
C ILE A 802 -19.29 -35.39 -21.20
N THR A 803 -18.75 -36.64 -21.09
CA THR A 803 -19.13 -37.89 -21.81
C THR A 803 -18.04 -39.02 -21.89
N ILE A 804 -18.12 -40.11 -21.08
CA ILE A 804 -17.15 -41.24 -21.08
C ILE A 804 -17.83 -42.63 -21.14
N LYS A 805 -17.47 -43.43 -22.16
CA LYS A 805 -17.80 -44.87 -22.32
C LYS A 805 -16.67 -45.74 -21.73
N VAL A 806 -16.96 -46.94 -21.19
CA VAL A 806 -16.21 -48.24 -21.34
C VAL A 806 -16.79 -49.34 -20.42
N ARG A 807 -16.42 -50.61 -20.64
CA ARG A 807 -17.23 -51.83 -20.45
C ARG A 807 -16.65 -52.79 -19.38
N ASN A 808 -17.52 -53.30 -18.51
CA ASN A 808 -17.22 -54.22 -17.40
C ASN A 808 -17.04 -55.69 -17.85
N LYS A 809 -16.12 -56.47 -17.21
CA LYS A 809 -16.31 -57.92 -16.97
C LYS A 809 -15.33 -58.52 -15.93
N GLY A 810 -15.82 -58.77 -14.71
CA GLY A 810 -15.43 -59.95 -13.90
C GLY A 810 -14.58 -59.75 -12.64
N LYS A 811 -15.13 -60.15 -11.49
CA LYS A 811 -14.50 -60.34 -10.16
C LYS A 811 -13.68 -59.15 -9.62
N GLY A 812 -14.29 -58.33 -8.75
CA GLY A 812 -13.53 -57.31 -7.99
C GLY A 812 -14.29 -56.05 -7.55
N LYS A 813 -15.53 -55.87 -8.03
CA LYS A 813 -16.46 -54.77 -7.69
C LYS A 813 -16.01 -53.32 -8.01
N LYS A 814 -16.48 -52.89 -9.19
CA LYS A 814 -16.72 -51.51 -9.68
C LYS A 814 -15.48 -50.65 -9.96
#